data_AF-A0A937HN17-F1
#
_entry.id   AF-A0A937HN17-F1
#
_cell.length_a   1.000
_cell.length_b   1.000
_cell.length_c   1.000
_cell.angle_alpha   90.00
_cell.angle_beta   90.00
_cell.angle_gamma   90.00
#
_symmetry.space_group_name_H-M   'P 1'
#
loop_
_entity.id
_entity.type
_entity.pdbx_description
1 polymer ?
#
loop_
_entity_poly.entity_id
_entity_poly.type
_entity_poly.pdbx_seq_one_letter_code
_entity_poly.pdbx_strand_id
1 'polypeptide(L)'
;MTTDSLSEQTLVRAALESLFSGDQRAAAHSLAAQARIETVGEGQVLMAEGAAADDLFVLCAGRLHVYGRDGSGALGLVASIEQAGQVVGEQAFIDDRKFRNATLIALQSGRVARIPGDAFREHLARDKAALARLSAIGTRQLEHRLSALALELDDSLGAALSQSAPRARQFDAGESLFTAGEPALHAFVILSGQIGLTNPHNGKTEARLGRGLTLGVDAVASGGEHPLNAVALEPSEVVALSDVATAALWEQTAVDAPAGGGFALGQGIQTSSTHVALSSTSRDLGGACITTDFLAPAGGVVRVKHYPERGQTYALIKGADVAAARVIATPQGDRLLTLDPETGDVWGLSAPSDWADLPLAIDLLLQGQQLSAIQQEAFAQHGRLLVGDHAGGESSLSGMVCSCRAVTAIQLQDMAAEGASVGEMVDRTGAGTVCGGCKDLLPLFTQTAQETLCWIELETLPGGVVRVRLNVGIGARATERSVFETAKVGDFVRVSAMVKGQWLQRPYTLTDWDDISLEITVKLEDRGQFSNWLRAAAPGDLVKVGTPEGHAYGVEGETRPLVFIVAGIGVTPALAAVRKLAGQRGLDVRYVFRDPAEATGLSQLQSLARAGDISLTTFTTGTSGGAGGRRPSVEALIDGIDVKGPAQVVVCGPEGFNAPLREAFAPLTNIEVFVEDFQETIGRGVNPGAGSGRGAAHAIRPPDFIPERPRESLFTRKAPGSMAKEAEDFLREFYRSERPKEDPAERLGTVREAIGIRGSWRKTADELAFAAQVAWRNAPRCIGRLYWKGLHLRDGRDLQTADEIALALFEHMRFAFNGGAIRPAITVFDPSGQDGQAPRIWNPQLQLYAGYRLRSGQQVGDPGQNALTEAIMALGWEPSGSQFEILPLVIQGSDGRPRIFELPDDVRHEVPLSHRGYPTFNAMKLRWHAIPFVSDLLLDAGGITYPFAPFNGWFMNTEIAARNLTDHNRYDLLKAVAEAMGLDQRNERDLWQDKALIMLNEAVIASYDKAGVRLADHHNATLDFVEFCRAEQRAGREVFGEWMWLVPPVSASLSPLYQQPFANISVKPAYARQPAIWTSKAPAADHP
;
A
#
# COMPACT_ATOMS: atom_id res chain seq x y z
N MET A 1 37.34 28.44 22.06
CA MET A 1 37.28 27.94 20.67
C MET A 1 38.03 26.62 20.64
N THR A 2 37.28 25.53 20.48
CA THR A 2 37.77 24.14 20.49
C THR A 2 38.39 23.77 19.14
N THR A 3 39.30 22.80 19.17
CA THR A 3 40.13 22.32 18.05
C THR A 3 39.35 21.91 16.79
N ASP A 4 38.09 21.51 16.90
CA ASP A 4 37.21 21.20 15.75
C ASP A 4 36.71 22.44 14.99
N SER A 5 36.51 23.58 15.67
CA SER A 5 36.13 24.82 14.95
C SER A 5 37.27 25.37 14.09
N LEU A 6 38.51 25.06 14.45
CA LEU A 6 39.71 25.44 13.70
C LEU A 6 39.90 24.56 12.45
N SER A 7 39.49 23.29 12.46
CA SER A 7 39.57 22.41 11.30
C SER A 7 38.49 22.73 10.25
N GLU A 8 37.27 23.05 10.69
CA GLU A 8 36.17 23.40 9.79
C GLU A 8 36.30 24.80 9.22
N GLN A 9 36.73 25.80 10.02
CA GLN A 9 37.04 27.10 9.45
C GLN A 9 38.18 27.02 8.43
N THR A 10 39.16 26.13 8.64
CA THR A 10 40.20 25.88 7.65
C THR A 10 39.64 25.24 6.39
N LEU A 11 38.68 24.31 6.50
CA LEU A 11 37.97 23.71 5.37
C LEU A 11 37.14 24.75 4.59
N VAL A 12 36.38 25.59 5.28
CA VAL A 12 35.57 26.67 4.67
C VAL A 12 36.48 27.67 3.97
N ARG A 13 37.60 28.05 4.60
CA ARG A 13 38.59 28.91 3.98
C ARG A 13 39.17 28.28 2.72
N ALA A 14 39.59 27.01 2.77
CA ALA A 14 40.14 26.30 1.62
C ALA A 14 39.12 26.19 0.46
N ALA A 15 37.84 25.93 0.79
CA ALA A 15 36.75 25.91 -0.18
C ALA A 15 36.61 27.27 -0.88
N LEU A 16 36.63 28.37 -0.13
CA LEU A 16 36.54 29.72 -0.70
C LEU A 16 37.81 30.18 -1.44
N GLU A 17 39.00 29.83 -0.96
CA GLU A 17 40.28 30.10 -1.63
C GLU A 17 40.38 29.40 -2.99
N SER A 18 39.67 28.26 -3.17
CA SER A 18 39.56 27.56 -4.44
C SER A 18 38.69 28.30 -5.46
N LEU A 19 37.75 29.12 -4.99
CA LEU A 19 36.88 29.95 -5.83
C LEU A 19 37.58 31.23 -6.30
N PHE A 20 38.27 31.93 -5.40
CA PHE A 20 38.92 33.22 -5.67
C PHE A 20 40.35 33.09 -6.21
N SER A 21 40.84 34.15 -6.88
CA SER A 21 42.15 34.21 -7.53
C SER A 21 42.89 35.52 -7.23
N GLY A 22 44.21 35.52 -7.44
CA GLY A 22 45.05 36.71 -7.26
C GLY A 22 44.90 37.36 -5.87
N ASP A 23 44.85 38.69 -5.84
CA ASP A 23 44.77 39.48 -4.60
C ASP A 23 43.45 39.28 -3.84
N GLN A 24 42.39 38.78 -4.49
CA GLN A 24 41.11 38.46 -3.84
C GLN A 24 41.13 37.10 -3.14
N ARG A 25 42.20 36.30 -3.25
CA ARG A 25 42.37 35.12 -2.38
C ARG A 25 42.43 35.51 -0.90
N ALA A 26 42.92 36.71 -0.58
CA ALA A 26 42.87 37.26 0.77
C ALA A 26 41.42 37.57 1.24
N ALA A 27 40.48 37.79 0.33
CA ALA A 27 39.06 37.98 0.65
C ALA A 27 38.39 36.69 1.16
N ALA A 28 38.89 35.51 0.76
CA ALA A 28 38.41 34.22 1.27
C ALA A 28 38.58 34.12 2.80
N HIS A 29 39.61 34.76 3.37
CA HIS A 29 39.78 34.85 4.82
C HIS A 29 38.70 35.70 5.48
N SER A 30 38.36 36.84 4.88
CA SER A 30 37.29 37.73 5.36
C SER A 30 35.92 37.05 5.30
N LEU A 31 35.63 36.35 4.20
CA LEU A 31 34.38 35.61 4.01
C LEU A 31 34.27 34.39 4.94
N ALA A 32 35.35 33.62 5.10
CA ALA A 32 35.39 32.50 6.02
C ALA A 32 35.23 32.95 7.49
N ALA A 33 35.75 34.13 7.85
CA ALA A 33 35.55 34.71 9.18
C ALA A 33 34.10 35.13 9.45
N GLN A 34 33.34 35.46 8.40
CA GLN A 34 31.91 35.79 8.48
C GLN A 34 31.01 34.55 8.39
N ALA A 35 31.57 33.39 8.04
CA ALA A 35 30.83 32.14 7.93
C ALA A 35 30.36 31.66 9.30
N ARG A 36 29.07 31.30 9.39
CA ARG A 36 28.49 30.68 10.58
C ARG A 36 28.37 29.19 10.32
N ILE A 37 29.07 28.39 11.11
CA ILE A 37 28.94 26.95 11.00
C ILE A 37 27.70 26.53 11.77
N GLU A 38 26.75 25.96 11.06
CA GLU A 38 25.44 25.54 11.55
C GLU A 38 25.34 24.02 11.43
N THR A 39 24.74 23.40 12.45
CA THR A 39 24.35 22.00 12.37
C THR A 39 23.03 21.91 11.61
N VAL A 40 22.97 21.02 10.63
CA VAL A 40 21.76 20.74 9.86
C VAL A 40 21.28 19.32 10.15
N GLY A 41 19.98 19.17 10.42
CA GLY A 41 19.37 17.87 10.69
C GLY A 41 18.96 17.13 9.41
N GLU A 42 18.87 15.79 9.48
CA GLU A 42 18.25 14.99 8.41
C GLU A 42 16.84 15.50 8.07
N GLY A 43 16.57 15.70 6.78
CA GLY A 43 15.34 16.26 6.24
C GLY A 43 15.25 17.79 6.27
N GLN A 44 16.22 18.49 6.86
CA GLN A 44 16.18 19.96 6.92
C GLN A 44 16.35 20.56 5.53
N VAL A 45 15.45 21.49 5.17
CA VAL A 45 15.55 22.30 3.96
C VAL A 45 16.45 23.51 4.24
N LEU A 46 17.61 23.59 3.59
CA LEU A 46 18.59 24.68 3.75
C LEU A 46 18.25 25.88 2.85
N MET A 47 17.74 25.60 1.66
CA MET A 47 17.18 26.59 0.74
C MET A 47 16.06 25.94 -0.06
N ALA A 48 15.04 26.72 -0.42
CA ALA A 48 13.92 26.26 -1.23
C ALA A 48 13.96 26.91 -2.62
N GLU A 49 13.54 26.16 -3.63
CA GLU A 49 13.30 26.68 -4.98
C GLU A 49 12.33 27.88 -4.93
N GLY A 50 12.66 28.96 -5.65
CA GLY A 50 11.90 30.22 -5.69
C GLY A 50 12.17 31.19 -4.52
N ALA A 51 12.92 30.78 -3.48
CA ALA A 51 13.26 31.68 -2.37
C ALA A 51 14.34 32.71 -2.76
N ALA A 52 14.40 33.85 -2.06
CA ALA A 52 15.47 34.82 -2.23
C ALA A 52 16.85 34.22 -1.90
N ALA A 53 17.90 34.75 -2.54
CA ALA A 53 19.27 34.27 -2.40
C ALA A 53 20.08 35.12 -1.43
N ASP A 54 19.90 34.89 -0.13
CA ASP A 54 20.55 35.69 0.91
C ASP A 54 21.89 35.09 1.39
N ASP A 55 22.10 33.79 1.16
CA ASP A 55 23.24 33.04 1.70
C ASP A 55 23.86 32.06 0.67
N LEU A 56 25.04 31.53 0.94
CA LEU A 56 25.52 30.29 0.32
C LEU A 56 26.07 29.34 1.39
N PHE A 57 26.22 28.07 1.03
CA PHE A 57 26.59 27.02 1.97
C PHE A 57 27.87 26.32 1.54
N VAL A 58 28.71 25.95 2.51
CA VAL A 58 29.80 24.99 2.32
C VAL A 58 29.49 23.75 3.14
N LEU A 59 29.49 22.57 2.53
CA LEU A 59 29.32 21.32 3.26
C LEU A 59 30.56 21.07 4.11
N CYS A 60 30.45 21.08 5.44
CA CYS A 60 31.57 20.76 6.33
C CYS A 60 31.61 19.26 6.65
N ALA A 61 30.44 18.66 6.90
CA ALA A 61 30.26 17.22 7.13
C ALA A 61 28.81 16.82 6.83
N GLY A 62 28.57 15.59 6.36
CA GLY A 62 27.23 15.10 6.06
C GLY A 62 26.96 14.97 4.56
N ARG A 63 25.69 14.87 4.17
CA ARG A 63 25.27 14.71 2.77
C ARG A 63 24.03 15.56 2.52
N LEU A 64 24.01 16.27 1.40
CA LEU A 64 22.86 17.08 0.96
C LEU A 64 22.34 16.56 -0.37
N HIS A 65 21.03 16.61 -0.58
CA HIS A 65 20.40 16.37 -1.87
C HIS A 65 19.80 17.66 -2.40
N VAL A 66 19.97 17.88 -3.70
CA VAL A 66 19.39 18.97 -4.46
C VAL A 66 18.16 18.42 -5.17
N TYR A 67 17.00 18.98 -4.89
CA TYR A 67 15.73 18.65 -5.51
C TYR A 67 15.23 19.83 -6.36
N GLY A 68 14.41 19.55 -7.36
CA GLY A 68 13.59 20.58 -7.99
C GLY A 68 12.18 20.05 -8.27
N ARG A 69 11.23 20.97 -8.42
CA ARG A 69 9.82 20.64 -8.60
C ARG A 69 9.49 20.35 -10.06
N ASP A 70 8.71 19.31 -10.31
CA ASP A 70 8.13 19.04 -11.63
C ASP A 70 6.80 19.79 -11.87
N GLY A 71 6.18 19.61 -13.03
CA GLY A 71 4.91 20.24 -13.39
C GLY A 71 3.72 19.88 -12.48
N SER A 72 3.81 18.81 -11.67
CA SER A 72 2.81 18.42 -10.68
C SER A 72 3.08 19.00 -9.28
N GLY A 73 4.25 19.61 -9.08
CA GLY A 73 4.72 20.12 -7.80
C GLY A 73 5.47 19.11 -6.93
N ALA A 74 5.72 17.89 -7.43
CA ALA A 74 6.50 16.87 -6.72
C ALA A 74 8.01 17.15 -6.81
N LEU A 75 8.76 16.78 -5.76
CA LEU A 75 10.21 16.98 -5.69
C LEU A 75 10.95 15.82 -6.39
N GLY A 76 11.62 16.11 -7.50
CA GLY A 76 12.55 15.19 -8.17
C GLY A 76 14.00 15.45 -7.76
N LEU A 77 14.77 14.38 -7.52
CA LEU A 77 16.19 14.48 -7.18
C LEU A 77 17.01 14.94 -8.40
N VAL A 78 17.79 16.01 -8.22
CA VAL A 78 18.63 16.62 -9.26
C VAL A 78 20.10 16.28 -9.06
N ALA A 79 20.59 16.31 -7.82
CA ALA A 79 21.99 16.00 -7.52
C ALA A 79 22.20 15.64 -6.04
N SER A 80 23.32 14.99 -5.74
CA SER A 80 23.77 14.65 -4.39
C SER A 80 25.12 15.31 -4.11
N ILE A 81 25.23 16.00 -2.97
CA ILE A 81 26.44 16.68 -2.48
C ILE A 81 26.94 15.88 -1.28
N GLU A 82 28.07 15.20 -1.45
CA GLU A 82 28.58 14.26 -0.44
C GLU A 82 30.00 14.62 0.04
N GLN A 83 30.69 15.53 -0.65
CA GLN A 83 32.08 15.85 -0.37
C GLN A 83 32.19 17.10 0.50
N ALA A 84 32.81 16.95 1.67
CA ALA A 84 33.17 18.07 2.53
C ALA A 84 34.08 19.08 1.79
N GLY A 85 33.77 20.36 1.93
CA GLY A 85 34.40 21.47 1.21
C GLY A 85 33.68 21.89 -0.08
N GLN A 86 32.63 21.19 -0.51
CA GLN A 86 31.82 21.63 -1.65
C GLN A 86 30.98 22.85 -1.30
N VAL A 87 31.02 23.86 -2.18
CA VAL A 87 30.21 25.07 -2.10
C VAL A 87 28.90 24.84 -2.86
N VAL A 88 27.77 25.26 -2.28
CA VAL A 88 26.42 25.06 -2.83
C VAL A 88 25.59 26.33 -2.65
N GLY A 89 24.82 26.68 -3.69
CA GLY A 89 23.95 27.87 -3.71
C GLY A 89 24.65 29.13 -4.20
N GLU A 90 25.93 29.03 -4.57
CA GLU A 90 26.76 30.10 -5.14
C GLU A 90 26.25 30.59 -6.51
N GLN A 91 25.54 29.73 -7.25
CA GLN A 91 24.97 30.07 -8.56
C GLN A 91 23.92 31.18 -8.51
N ALA A 92 23.28 31.41 -7.35
CA ALA A 92 22.29 32.47 -7.21
C ALA A 92 22.92 33.89 -7.14
N PHE A 93 24.25 33.98 -7.09
CA PHE A 93 25.01 35.24 -7.02
C PHE A 93 25.71 35.60 -8.35
N ILE A 94 25.54 34.78 -9.38
CA ILE A 94 26.00 35.07 -10.74
C ILE A 94 24.83 35.56 -11.62
N ASP A 95 25.13 36.36 -12.65
CA ASP A 95 24.23 36.71 -13.75
C ASP A 95 22.82 37.23 -13.37
N ASP A 96 22.73 38.36 -12.67
CA ASP A 96 21.48 39.08 -12.30
C ASP A 96 20.35 38.20 -11.70
N ARG A 97 20.68 37.00 -11.20
CA ARG A 97 19.71 36.10 -10.56
C ARG A 97 19.21 36.69 -9.24
N LYS A 98 17.91 36.57 -9.02
CA LYS A 98 17.13 37.11 -7.90
C LYS A 98 16.76 36.02 -6.87
N PHE A 99 16.49 34.79 -7.30
CA PHE A 99 16.00 33.69 -6.45
C PHE A 99 16.67 32.34 -6.74
N ARG A 100 16.48 31.37 -5.84
CA ARG A 100 17.01 30.00 -5.95
C ARG A 100 16.26 29.20 -7.02
N ASN A 101 16.97 28.33 -7.73
CA ASN A 101 16.41 27.45 -8.76
C ASN A 101 16.33 25.97 -8.35
N ALA A 102 16.56 25.66 -7.06
CA ALA A 102 16.45 24.32 -6.52
C ALA A 102 16.25 24.34 -5.00
N THR A 103 15.73 23.25 -4.47
CA THR A 103 15.57 22.98 -3.04
C THR A 103 16.73 22.12 -2.54
N LEU A 104 17.42 22.52 -1.48
CA LEU A 104 18.53 21.78 -0.87
C LEU A 104 18.08 21.16 0.44
N ILE A 105 18.20 19.84 0.58
CA ILE A 105 17.76 19.09 1.76
C ILE A 105 18.94 18.30 2.32
N ALA A 106 19.17 18.36 3.63
CA ALA A 106 20.14 17.48 4.28
C ALA A 106 19.61 16.04 4.37
N LEU A 107 20.36 15.06 3.89
CA LEU A 107 19.96 13.64 3.93
C LEU A 107 20.32 12.92 5.22
N GLN A 108 21.25 13.48 5.96
CA GLN A 108 21.70 12.99 7.25
C GLN A 108 22.12 14.22 8.05
N SER A 109 22.11 14.10 9.37
CA SER A 109 22.63 15.17 10.21
C SER A 109 24.08 15.49 9.81
N GLY A 110 24.36 16.78 9.66
CA GLY A 110 25.62 17.27 9.12
C GLY A 110 25.93 18.67 9.62
N ARG A 111 27.01 19.22 9.13
CA ARG A 111 27.44 20.59 9.40
C ARG A 111 27.65 21.32 8.10
N VAL A 112 27.12 22.52 8.02
CA VAL A 112 27.30 23.42 6.88
C VAL A 112 27.78 24.77 7.37
N ALA A 113 28.66 25.41 6.62
CA ALA A 113 29.00 26.79 6.86
C ALA A 113 28.11 27.68 6.00
N ARG A 114 27.27 28.48 6.65
CA ARG A 114 26.44 29.51 6.02
C ARG A 114 27.24 30.79 5.87
N ILE A 115 27.30 31.31 4.66
CA ILE A 115 28.06 32.50 4.31
C ILE A 115 27.07 33.57 3.83
N PRO A 116 27.14 34.80 4.36
CA PRO A 116 26.30 35.91 3.88
C PRO A 116 26.54 36.20 2.40
N GLY A 117 25.46 36.23 1.63
CA GLY A 117 25.47 36.40 0.18
C GLY A 117 25.95 37.78 -0.29
N ASP A 118 25.61 38.84 0.45
CA ASP A 118 26.03 40.22 0.11
C ASP A 118 27.54 40.39 0.14
N ALA A 119 28.19 39.87 1.19
CA ALA A 119 29.64 39.88 1.31
C ALA A 119 30.30 39.06 0.18
N PHE A 120 29.73 37.90 -0.15
CA PHE A 120 30.22 37.07 -1.25
C PHE A 120 30.09 37.79 -2.60
N ARG A 121 28.96 38.44 -2.86
CA ARG A 121 28.68 39.21 -4.08
C ARG A 121 29.65 40.38 -4.25
N GLU A 122 29.95 41.12 -3.17
CA GLU A 122 30.90 42.24 -3.19
C GLU A 122 32.31 41.79 -3.60
N HIS A 123 32.78 40.68 -3.03
CA HIS A 123 34.10 40.12 -3.36
C HIS A 123 34.13 39.49 -4.75
N LEU A 124 33.06 38.79 -5.16
CA LEU A 124 32.94 38.20 -6.50
C LEU A 124 32.96 39.27 -7.60
N ALA A 125 32.31 40.41 -7.38
CA ALA A 125 32.31 41.54 -8.32
C ALA A 125 33.71 42.14 -8.55
N ARG A 126 34.64 41.98 -7.59
CA ARG A 126 36.04 42.45 -7.67
C ARG A 126 36.99 41.42 -8.27
N ASP A 127 36.58 40.15 -8.38
CA ASP A 127 37.39 39.06 -8.95
C ASP A 127 36.78 38.53 -10.25
N LYS A 128 37.15 39.18 -11.36
CA LYS A 128 36.67 38.81 -12.71
C LYS A 128 36.98 37.37 -13.09
N ALA A 129 38.08 36.80 -12.58
CA ALA A 129 38.47 35.43 -12.89
C ALA A 129 37.66 34.40 -12.09
N ALA A 130 37.34 34.69 -10.83
CA ALA A 130 36.41 33.89 -10.04
C ALA A 130 34.98 33.93 -10.61
N LEU A 131 34.52 35.13 -11.01
CA LEU A 131 33.24 35.30 -11.69
C LEU A 131 33.19 34.48 -12.99
N ALA A 132 34.20 34.58 -13.85
CA ALA A 132 34.27 33.79 -15.08
C ALA A 132 34.28 32.27 -14.80
N ARG A 133 34.96 31.82 -13.73
CA ARG A 133 34.99 30.41 -13.34
C ARG A 133 33.62 29.93 -12.85
N LEU A 134 32.95 30.69 -12.00
CA LEU A 134 31.61 30.36 -11.50
C LEU A 134 30.56 30.39 -12.61
N SER A 135 30.62 31.37 -13.51
CA SER A 135 29.79 31.40 -14.71
C SER A 135 30.03 30.16 -15.58
N ALA A 136 31.27 29.74 -15.80
CA ALA A 136 31.57 28.52 -16.56
C ALA A 136 31.09 27.24 -15.85
N ILE A 137 31.11 27.19 -14.51
CA ILE A 137 30.51 26.09 -13.73
C ILE A 137 28.99 26.11 -13.89
N GLY A 138 28.36 27.28 -13.80
CA GLY A 138 26.93 27.48 -13.98
C GLY A 138 26.46 27.08 -15.38
N THR A 139 27.19 27.43 -16.42
CA THR A 139 26.92 26.99 -17.80
C THR A 139 26.98 25.47 -17.91
N ARG A 140 28.02 24.81 -17.38
CA ARG A 140 28.10 23.34 -17.38
C ARG A 140 26.99 22.68 -16.58
N GLN A 141 26.63 23.22 -15.42
CA GLN A 141 25.52 22.71 -14.61
C GLN A 141 24.18 22.86 -15.35
N LEU A 142 24.01 23.97 -16.07
CA LEU A 142 22.84 24.22 -16.89
C LEU A 142 22.78 23.27 -18.09
N GLU A 143 23.89 23.09 -18.81
CA GLU A 143 24.02 22.08 -19.87
C GLU A 143 23.68 20.69 -19.35
N HIS A 144 24.25 20.27 -18.20
CA HIS A 144 23.93 18.98 -17.58
C HIS A 144 22.45 18.85 -17.20
N ARG A 145 21.80 19.91 -16.70
CA ARG A 145 20.36 19.90 -16.40
C ARG A 145 19.52 19.81 -17.67
N LEU A 146 19.90 20.55 -18.71
CA LEU A 146 19.25 20.48 -20.03
C LEU A 146 19.46 19.10 -20.66
N SER A 147 20.63 18.49 -20.53
CA SER A 147 20.90 17.12 -20.98
C SER A 147 20.15 16.07 -20.16
N ALA A 148 20.00 16.26 -18.84
CA ALA A 148 19.18 15.38 -18.00
C ALA A 148 17.69 15.48 -18.35
N LEU A 149 17.19 16.69 -18.62
CA LEU A 149 15.84 16.91 -19.17
C LEU A 149 15.72 16.37 -20.60
N ALA A 150 16.81 16.36 -21.37
CA ALA A 150 16.83 15.83 -22.72
C ALA A 150 16.98 14.31 -22.80
N LEU A 151 17.44 13.62 -21.74
CA LEU A 151 17.38 12.15 -21.65
C LEU A 151 15.93 11.64 -21.50
N GLU A 152 15.01 12.53 -21.13
CA GLU A 152 13.56 12.28 -21.13
C GLU A 152 12.92 12.67 -22.49
N LEU A 153 13.70 13.25 -23.41
CA LEU A 153 13.30 13.62 -24.77
C LEU A 153 14.25 12.94 -25.79
N ASP A 154 14.02 13.10 -27.09
CA ASP A 154 14.83 12.40 -28.11
C ASP A 154 16.32 12.84 -28.11
N ASP A 155 17.24 11.90 -28.34
CA ASP A 155 18.70 12.12 -28.30
C ASP A 155 19.18 13.24 -29.24
N SER A 156 18.48 13.46 -30.35
CA SER A 156 18.77 14.53 -31.32
C SER A 156 18.50 15.93 -30.76
N LEU A 157 17.50 16.06 -29.89
CA LEU A 157 17.10 17.31 -29.25
C LEU A 157 18.07 17.70 -28.13
N GLY A 158 18.58 16.72 -27.38
CA GLY A 158 19.62 16.96 -26.37
C GLY A 158 20.90 17.55 -26.96
N ALA A 159 21.28 17.10 -28.16
CA ALA A 159 22.40 17.67 -28.90
C ALA A 159 22.12 19.11 -29.38
N ALA A 160 20.90 19.44 -29.80
CA ALA A 160 20.51 20.78 -30.24
C ALA A 160 20.42 21.78 -29.08
N LEU A 161 19.89 21.36 -27.93
CA LEU A 161 19.81 22.15 -26.69
C LEU A 161 21.21 22.47 -26.11
N SER A 162 22.19 21.59 -26.35
CA SER A 162 23.57 21.74 -25.86
C SER A 162 24.47 22.58 -26.79
N GLN A 163 24.03 22.91 -28.00
CA GLN A 163 24.84 23.63 -29.01
C GLN A 163 24.80 25.16 -28.89
N SER A 164 23.89 25.71 -28.09
CA SER A 164 23.80 27.14 -27.82
C SER A 164 24.22 27.43 -26.39
N ALA A 165 25.12 28.40 -26.17
CA ALA A 165 25.51 28.87 -24.84
C ALA A 165 24.27 29.38 -24.09
N PRO A 166 23.61 28.57 -23.24
CA PRO A 166 22.27 28.87 -22.79
C PRO A 166 22.38 29.89 -21.66
N ARG A 167 21.65 31.00 -21.77
CA ARG A 167 21.58 32.00 -20.69
C ARG A 167 20.21 31.92 -20.01
N ALA A 168 20.21 31.48 -18.76
CA ALA A 168 19.00 31.46 -17.94
C ALA A 168 18.55 32.89 -17.60
N ARG A 169 17.24 33.11 -17.57
CA ARG A 169 16.58 34.35 -17.17
C ARG A 169 15.55 34.06 -16.09
N GLN A 170 15.48 34.92 -15.10
CA GLN A 170 14.55 34.81 -13.98
C GLN A 170 13.45 35.87 -14.09
N PHE A 171 12.22 35.44 -13.82
CA PHE A 171 11.01 36.25 -13.86
C PHE A 171 10.34 36.24 -12.48
N ASP A 172 10.03 37.43 -11.96
CA ASP A 172 9.29 37.55 -10.71
C ASP A 172 7.84 37.07 -10.88
N ALA A 173 7.19 36.64 -9.79
CA ALA A 173 5.79 36.28 -9.83
C ALA A 173 4.93 37.47 -10.33
N GLY A 174 4.15 37.24 -11.38
CA GLY A 174 3.35 38.24 -12.08
C GLY A 174 4.08 38.94 -13.24
N GLU A 175 5.38 38.69 -13.45
CA GLU A 175 6.13 39.24 -14.58
C GLU A 175 5.80 38.46 -15.87
N SER A 176 5.56 39.20 -16.95
CA SER A 176 5.27 38.61 -18.27
C SER A 176 6.56 38.22 -18.98
N LEU A 177 6.59 36.98 -19.49
CA LEU A 177 7.64 36.49 -20.38
C LEU A 177 7.47 37.05 -21.79
N PHE A 178 6.23 37.11 -22.27
CA PHE A 178 5.80 37.80 -23.49
C PHE A 178 4.29 38.06 -23.45
N THR A 179 3.85 39.06 -24.22
CA THR A 179 2.45 39.47 -24.31
C THR A 179 1.87 39.01 -25.64
N ALA A 180 0.56 38.72 -25.64
CA ALA A 180 -0.14 38.39 -26.87
C ALA A 180 -0.11 39.58 -27.87
N GLY A 181 0.16 39.29 -29.14
CA GLY A 181 0.36 40.26 -30.22
C GLY A 181 1.80 40.74 -30.39
N GLU A 182 2.73 40.33 -29.53
CA GLU A 182 4.16 40.61 -29.73
C GLU A 182 4.78 39.62 -30.73
N PRO A 183 5.72 40.07 -31.60
CA PRO A 183 6.46 39.17 -32.48
C PRO A 183 7.17 38.08 -31.68
N ALA A 184 7.01 36.82 -32.09
CA ALA A 184 7.60 35.68 -31.39
C ALA A 184 9.06 35.49 -31.78
N LEU A 185 9.95 36.13 -31.03
CA LEU A 185 11.39 36.15 -31.33
C LEU A 185 12.17 35.00 -30.67
N HIS A 186 11.69 34.48 -29.53
CA HIS A 186 12.38 33.45 -28.76
C HIS A 186 11.40 32.43 -28.19
N ALA A 187 11.76 31.16 -28.23
CA ALA A 187 11.09 30.09 -27.51
C ALA A 187 11.83 29.81 -26.20
N PHE A 188 11.16 29.22 -25.21
CA PHE A 188 11.74 29.01 -23.89
C PHE A 188 11.53 27.59 -23.38
N VAL A 189 12.43 27.12 -22.53
CA VAL A 189 12.23 25.95 -21.66
C VAL A 189 12.20 26.38 -20.20
N ILE A 190 11.33 25.77 -19.39
CA ILE A 190 11.18 26.08 -17.97
C ILE A 190 12.13 25.23 -17.14
N LEU A 191 13.02 25.86 -16.37
CA LEU A 191 13.99 25.18 -15.51
C LEU A 191 13.53 25.04 -14.06
N SER A 192 12.74 26.00 -13.58
CA SER A 192 12.15 26.02 -12.22
C SER A 192 10.96 26.98 -12.19
N GLY A 193 10.01 26.72 -11.30
CA GLY A 193 8.78 27.53 -11.17
C GLY A 193 7.66 27.17 -12.17
N GLN A 194 6.58 27.95 -12.16
CA GLN A 194 5.40 27.77 -13.00
C GLN A 194 5.05 29.00 -13.84
N ILE A 195 4.77 28.78 -15.13
CA ILE A 195 4.31 29.79 -16.08
C ILE A 195 2.84 29.56 -16.43
N GLY A 196 2.02 30.61 -16.31
CA GLY A 196 0.62 30.61 -16.70
C GLY A 196 0.44 31.22 -18.10
N LEU A 197 -0.28 30.53 -18.98
CA LEU A 197 -0.73 31.08 -20.25
C LEU A 197 -2.11 31.70 -20.05
N THR A 198 -2.24 33.00 -20.27
CA THR A 198 -3.50 33.74 -20.05
C THR A 198 -4.02 34.35 -21.34
N ASN A 199 -5.33 34.28 -21.52
CA ASN A 199 -5.99 34.82 -22.70
C ASN A 199 -6.14 36.36 -22.59
N PRO A 200 -5.64 37.13 -23.56
CA PRO A 200 -5.64 38.59 -23.49
C PRO A 200 -7.04 39.22 -23.52
N HIS A 201 -8.06 38.50 -23.98
CA HIS A 201 -9.43 39.02 -24.13
C HIS A 201 -10.24 38.91 -22.84
N ASN A 202 -10.00 37.86 -22.04
CA ASN A 202 -10.81 37.54 -20.85
C ASN A 202 -10.00 37.46 -19.54
N GLY A 203 -8.67 37.52 -19.62
CA GLY A 203 -7.76 37.47 -18.47
C GLY A 203 -7.67 36.13 -17.74
N LYS A 204 -8.31 35.07 -18.25
CA LYS A 204 -8.29 33.74 -17.62
C LYS A 204 -7.01 32.98 -17.96
N THR A 205 -6.48 32.25 -16.99
CA THR A 205 -5.39 31.29 -17.18
C THR A 205 -5.93 30.07 -17.91
N GLU A 206 -5.49 29.86 -19.15
CA GLU A 206 -5.85 28.74 -20.02
C GLU A 206 -4.97 27.52 -19.74
N ALA A 207 -3.71 27.72 -19.32
CA ALA A 207 -2.78 26.63 -19.01
C ALA A 207 -1.76 27.03 -17.93
N ARG A 208 -1.21 26.03 -17.22
CA ARG A 208 -0.06 26.19 -16.31
C ARG A 208 1.04 25.20 -16.71
N LEU A 209 2.26 25.70 -16.87
CA LEU A 209 3.42 24.96 -17.33
C LEU A 209 4.49 24.97 -16.23
N GLY A 210 5.11 23.83 -15.93
CA GLY A 210 6.20 23.72 -14.96
C GLY A 210 7.51 23.21 -15.58
N ARG A 211 8.47 22.85 -14.71
CA ARG A 211 9.82 22.41 -15.11
C ARG A 211 9.82 21.33 -16.20
N GLY A 212 10.70 21.51 -17.19
CA GLY A 212 10.89 20.60 -18.34
C GLY A 212 10.03 20.93 -19.54
N LEU A 213 9.00 21.77 -19.40
CA LEU A 213 8.10 22.14 -20.50
C LEU A 213 8.63 23.33 -21.30
N THR A 214 8.24 23.40 -22.57
CA THR A 214 8.58 24.48 -23.50
C THR A 214 7.42 25.44 -23.74
N LEU A 215 7.71 26.67 -24.17
CA LEU A 215 6.71 27.65 -24.57
C LEU A 215 7.22 28.52 -25.73
N GLY A 216 6.30 28.93 -26.61
CA GLY A 216 6.59 29.85 -27.71
C GLY A 216 7.22 29.21 -28.95
N VAL A 217 7.55 27.92 -28.95
CA VAL A 217 8.18 27.19 -30.06
C VAL A 217 7.44 27.41 -31.39
N ASP A 218 6.11 27.22 -31.37
CA ASP A 218 5.28 27.29 -32.57
C ASP A 218 5.21 28.69 -33.18
N ALA A 219 5.06 29.70 -32.33
CA ALA A 219 4.95 31.09 -32.77
C ALA A 219 6.29 31.58 -33.38
N VAL A 220 7.42 31.14 -32.81
CA VAL A 220 8.76 31.48 -33.31
C VAL A 220 9.05 30.76 -34.63
N ALA A 221 8.79 29.46 -34.70
CA ALA A 221 9.05 28.68 -35.90
C ALA A 221 8.17 29.09 -37.10
N SER A 222 6.96 29.59 -36.84
CA SER A 222 6.05 30.12 -37.87
C SER A 222 6.29 31.59 -38.23
N GLY A 223 7.20 32.28 -37.53
CA GLY A 223 7.47 33.72 -37.73
C GLY A 223 6.26 34.61 -37.39
N GLY A 224 5.39 34.15 -36.49
CA GLY A 224 4.14 34.81 -36.11
C GLY A 224 4.24 35.63 -34.83
N GLU A 225 3.07 36.01 -34.29
CA GLU A 225 2.93 36.69 -33.00
C GLU A 225 2.52 35.71 -31.90
N HIS A 226 2.90 35.98 -30.66
CA HIS A 226 2.42 35.21 -29.52
C HIS A 226 0.91 35.41 -29.35
N PRO A 227 0.13 34.33 -29.15
CA PRO A 227 -1.32 34.52 -29.16
C PRO A 227 -1.94 34.50 -27.74
N LEU A 228 -1.19 34.05 -26.73
CA LEU A 228 -1.50 34.16 -25.30
C LEU A 228 -0.42 34.99 -24.60
N ASN A 229 -0.76 35.60 -23.46
CA ASN A 229 0.26 36.15 -22.56
C ASN A 229 0.87 35.00 -21.76
N ALA A 230 2.19 34.97 -21.63
CA ALA A 230 2.88 34.07 -20.71
C ALA A 230 3.32 34.86 -19.47
N VAL A 231 2.81 34.48 -18.30
CA VAL A 231 3.07 35.18 -17.03
C VAL A 231 3.61 34.19 -16.01
N ALA A 232 4.72 34.53 -15.35
CA ALA A 232 5.23 33.73 -14.24
C ALA A 232 4.20 33.73 -13.09
N LEU A 233 3.71 32.57 -12.67
CA LEU A 233 2.75 32.46 -11.56
C LEU A 233 3.46 32.46 -10.20
N GLU A 234 4.72 32.04 -10.21
CA GLU A 234 5.65 32.06 -9.09
C GLU A 234 7.06 32.41 -9.61
N PRO A 235 8.04 32.74 -8.75
CA PRO A 235 9.41 33.01 -9.20
C PRO A 235 9.94 31.87 -10.08
N SER A 236 10.19 32.18 -11.36
CA SER A 236 10.45 31.17 -12.40
C SER A 236 11.73 31.44 -13.16
N GLU A 237 12.49 30.39 -13.48
CA GLU A 237 13.71 30.45 -14.27
C GLU A 237 13.49 29.73 -15.60
N VAL A 238 13.82 30.39 -16.69
CA VAL A 238 13.67 29.86 -18.05
C VAL A 238 14.94 30.06 -18.86
N VAL A 239 15.13 29.26 -19.91
CA VAL A 239 16.20 29.44 -20.90
C VAL A 239 15.59 29.67 -22.26
N ALA A 240 16.06 30.72 -22.94
CA ALA A 240 15.73 30.95 -24.34
C ALA A 240 16.42 29.89 -25.22
N LEU A 241 15.64 29.29 -26.09
CA LEU A 241 16.09 28.31 -27.07
C LEU A 241 16.73 29.03 -28.26
N SER A 242 17.77 28.41 -28.83
CA SER A 242 18.34 28.88 -30.10
C SER A 242 17.40 28.59 -31.26
N ASP A 243 17.60 29.25 -32.39
CA ASP A 243 16.84 28.98 -33.62
C ASP A 243 16.97 27.51 -34.04
N VAL A 244 18.15 26.92 -33.87
CA VAL A 244 18.42 25.50 -34.16
C VAL A 244 17.62 24.58 -33.23
N ALA A 245 17.62 24.85 -31.92
CA ALA A 245 16.86 24.06 -30.95
C ALA A 245 15.35 24.24 -31.14
N THR A 246 14.90 25.45 -31.47
CA THR A 246 13.50 25.77 -31.74
C THR A 246 13.01 25.08 -33.01
N ALA A 247 13.83 25.08 -34.07
CA ALA A 247 13.54 24.37 -35.31
C ALA A 247 13.51 22.85 -35.11
N ALA A 248 14.44 22.28 -34.34
CA ALA A 248 14.44 20.85 -34.03
C ALA A 248 13.19 20.42 -33.23
N LEU A 249 12.80 21.22 -32.22
CA LEU A 249 11.56 21.02 -31.46
C LEU A 249 10.33 21.12 -32.35
N TRP A 250 10.31 22.13 -33.23
CA TRP A 250 9.22 22.34 -34.17
C TRP A 250 9.14 21.23 -35.22
N GLU A 251 10.25 20.75 -35.77
CA GLU A 251 10.25 19.66 -36.76
C GLU A 251 9.72 18.35 -36.17
N GLN A 252 10.01 18.08 -34.90
CA GLN A 252 9.45 16.93 -34.18
C GLN A 252 7.92 17.07 -33.96
N THR A 253 7.41 18.28 -33.78
CA THR A 253 5.96 18.54 -33.59
C THR A 253 5.21 18.76 -34.91
N ALA A 254 5.88 19.22 -35.96
CA ALA A 254 5.32 19.63 -37.25
C ALA A 254 5.07 18.48 -38.25
N VAL A 255 5.40 17.23 -37.90
CA VAL A 255 5.21 16.04 -38.77
C VAL A 255 3.75 15.82 -39.22
N ASP A 256 2.75 16.58 -38.72
CA ASP A 256 1.34 16.45 -39.15
C ASP A 256 0.57 17.76 -39.44
N ALA A 257 1.22 18.91 -39.68
CA ALA A 257 0.48 20.15 -40.00
C ALA A 257 0.36 20.39 -41.52
N PRO A 258 -0.86 20.43 -42.12
CA PRO A 258 -1.00 20.90 -43.49
C PRO A 258 -0.80 22.42 -43.57
N ALA A 259 -0.21 22.85 -44.68
CA ALA A 259 0.09 24.25 -44.97
C ALA A 259 -1.17 25.13 -45.03
N GLY A 260 -1.19 26.17 -44.19
CA GLY A 260 -2.02 27.36 -44.37
C GLY A 260 -3.34 27.34 -43.60
N GLY A 261 -3.39 28.14 -42.54
CA GLY A 261 -4.66 28.50 -41.88
C GLY A 261 -4.46 28.78 -40.40
N GLY A 262 -4.23 30.06 -40.07
CA GLY A 262 -3.99 30.52 -38.71
C GLY A 262 -5.12 30.25 -37.72
N PHE A 263 -4.75 30.38 -36.44
CA PHE A 263 -5.46 30.14 -35.18
C PHE A 263 -4.97 28.91 -34.41
N ALA A 264 -3.66 28.86 -34.12
CA ALA A 264 -3.10 27.99 -33.08
C ALA A 264 -3.02 28.77 -31.77
N LEU A 265 -4.13 28.77 -31.02
CA LEU A 265 -4.23 29.33 -29.68
C LEU A 265 -4.45 28.22 -28.67
N GLY A 266 -3.43 28.01 -27.84
CA GLY A 266 -3.54 27.31 -26.57
C GLY A 266 -3.32 25.81 -26.66
N GLN A 267 -2.06 25.38 -26.58
CA GLN A 267 -1.77 24.10 -25.92
C GLN A 267 -2.20 24.24 -24.46
N GLY A 268 -3.41 23.76 -24.15
CA GLY A 268 -3.84 23.54 -22.79
C GLY A 268 -3.34 22.17 -22.34
N ILE A 269 -2.32 22.15 -21.47
CA ILE A 269 -1.99 20.92 -20.76
C ILE A 269 -3.05 20.71 -19.68
N GLN A 270 -3.94 19.75 -19.91
CA GLN A 270 -4.73 19.17 -18.83
C GLN A 270 -3.94 18.00 -18.25
N THR A 271 -3.48 18.16 -17.01
CA THR A 271 -2.95 17.06 -16.21
C THR A 271 -4.10 16.41 -15.45
N SER A 272 -4.38 15.15 -15.74
CA SER A 272 -4.99 14.25 -14.76
C SER A 272 -3.86 13.54 -14.01
N SER A 273 -4.18 12.78 -12.96
CA SER A 273 -3.20 12.02 -12.17
C SER A 273 -2.41 10.96 -12.97
N THR A 274 -2.67 10.78 -14.27
CA THR A 274 -2.10 9.69 -15.08
C THR A 274 -1.61 10.06 -16.50
N HIS A 275 -1.97 11.22 -17.09
CA HIS A 275 -1.61 11.55 -18.49
C HIS A 275 -1.38 13.05 -18.73
N VAL A 276 -0.56 13.39 -19.74
CA VAL A 276 -0.32 14.77 -20.23
C VAL A 276 -1.00 14.93 -21.59
N ALA A 277 -1.93 15.88 -21.72
CA ALA A 277 -2.69 16.12 -22.95
C ALA A 277 -2.36 17.47 -23.58
N LEU A 278 -2.23 17.55 -24.91
CA LEU A 278 -2.01 18.77 -25.69
C LEU A 278 -3.21 19.01 -26.60
N SER A 279 -4.17 19.81 -26.15
CA SER A 279 -5.35 20.16 -26.98
C SER A 279 -5.06 21.34 -27.91
N SER A 280 -5.59 21.26 -29.13
CA SER A 280 -5.58 22.30 -30.16
C SER A 280 -6.90 22.25 -30.95
N THR A 281 -7.28 23.35 -31.59
CA THR A 281 -8.42 23.36 -32.53
C THR A 281 -7.89 23.39 -33.95
N SER A 282 -8.36 22.47 -34.80
CA SER A 282 -7.92 22.32 -36.19
C SER A 282 -9.12 22.21 -37.13
N ARG A 283 -8.88 22.28 -38.45
CA ARG A 283 -9.88 21.92 -39.47
C ARG A 283 -9.43 20.64 -40.15
N ASP A 284 -10.33 19.65 -40.18
CA ASP A 284 -10.09 18.35 -40.81
C ASP A 284 -11.40 17.83 -41.42
N LEU A 285 -11.32 17.02 -42.48
CA LEU A 285 -12.46 16.44 -43.21
C LEU A 285 -13.59 17.42 -43.60
N GLY A 286 -13.28 18.71 -43.79
CA GLY A 286 -14.25 19.74 -44.20
C GLY A 286 -15.02 20.45 -43.08
N GLY A 287 -14.61 20.30 -41.80
CA GLY A 287 -15.25 20.96 -40.65
C GLY A 287 -14.27 21.30 -39.53
N ALA A 288 -14.75 22.02 -38.50
CA ALA A 288 -13.96 22.30 -37.29
C ALA A 288 -13.88 21.05 -36.41
N CYS A 289 -12.68 20.73 -35.93
CA CYS A 289 -12.44 19.63 -35.01
C CYS A 289 -11.51 20.05 -33.87
N ILE A 290 -11.69 19.42 -32.72
CA ILE A 290 -10.83 19.60 -31.55
C ILE A 290 -9.85 18.43 -31.55
N THR A 291 -8.56 18.71 -31.69
CA THR A 291 -7.49 17.71 -31.72
C THR A 291 -6.74 17.74 -30.39
N THR A 292 -6.69 16.63 -29.68
CA THR A 292 -5.96 16.50 -28.41
C THR A 292 -4.92 15.40 -28.51
N ASP A 293 -3.65 15.76 -28.40
CA ASP A 293 -2.52 14.84 -28.42
C ASP A 293 -2.11 14.49 -26.99
N PHE A 294 -2.39 13.27 -26.57
CA PHE A 294 -1.97 12.76 -25.28
C PHE A 294 -0.60 12.11 -25.39
N LEU A 295 0.30 12.44 -24.48
CA LEU A 295 1.56 11.73 -24.28
C LEU A 295 1.27 10.49 -23.45
N ALA A 296 1.38 9.31 -24.09
CA ALA A 296 1.23 8.04 -23.42
C ALA A 296 2.44 7.76 -22.51
N PRO A 297 2.28 7.09 -21.36
CA PRO A 297 3.38 6.78 -20.42
C PRO A 297 4.56 6.00 -21.04
N ALA A 298 4.33 5.30 -22.16
CA ALA A 298 5.33 4.51 -22.88
C ALA A 298 6.10 5.28 -23.98
N GLY A 299 5.93 6.61 -24.10
CA GLY A 299 6.66 7.44 -25.06
C GLY A 299 6.02 7.63 -26.44
N GLY A 300 4.75 7.22 -26.62
CA GLY A 300 3.97 7.43 -27.85
C GLY A 300 3.01 8.62 -27.75
N VAL A 301 2.58 9.16 -28.90
CA VAL A 301 1.56 10.23 -28.96
C VAL A 301 0.22 9.63 -29.40
N VAL A 302 -0.83 9.82 -28.62
CA VAL A 302 -2.21 9.48 -29.01
C VAL A 302 -2.96 10.73 -29.41
N ARG A 303 -3.37 10.81 -30.67
CA ARG A 303 -4.15 11.93 -31.20
C ARG A 303 -5.64 11.62 -31.17
N VAL A 304 -6.41 12.39 -30.40
CA VAL A 304 -7.88 12.35 -30.34
C VAL A 304 -8.47 13.54 -31.11
N LYS A 305 -9.27 13.29 -32.14
CA LYS A 305 -10.02 14.30 -32.91
C LYS A 305 -11.51 14.19 -32.63
N HIS A 306 -12.08 15.19 -31.99
CA HIS A 306 -13.52 15.33 -31.79
C HIS A 306 -14.13 16.28 -32.82
N TYR A 307 -15.21 15.86 -33.47
CA TYR A 307 -15.95 16.60 -34.49
C TYR A 307 -17.35 16.96 -33.98
N PRO A 308 -17.54 18.13 -33.34
CA PRO A 308 -18.79 18.50 -32.70
C PRO A 308 -19.99 18.50 -33.66
N GLU A 309 -19.80 18.98 -34.89
CA GLU A 309 -20.87 19.07 -35.90
C GLU A 309 -21.32 17.70 -36.45
N ARG A 310 -20.49 16.67 -36.29
CA ARG A 310 -20.79 15.30 -36.74
C ARG A 310 -21.16 14.37 -35.59
N GLY A 311 -21.00 14.81 -34.34
CA GLY A 311 -21.14 13.96 -33.16
C GLY A 311 -20.20 12.74 -33.22
N GLN A 312 -19.00 12.90 -33.75
CA GLN A 312 -18.04 11.80 -33.96
C GLN A 312 -16.69 12.09 -33.33
N THR A 313 -16.06 11.06 -32.78
CA THR A 313 -14.73 11.12 -32.16
C THR A 313 -13.83 10.05 -32.77
N TYR A 314 -12.63 10.45 -33.14
CA TYR A 314 -11.57 9.58 -33.65
C TYR A 314 -10.38 9.65 -32.70
N ALA A 315 -9.68 8.56 -32.49
CA ALA A 315 -8.38 8.60 -31.82
C ALA A 315 -7.40 7.59 -32.42
N LEU A 316 -6.11 7.92 -32.45
CA LEU A 316 -5.09 7.07 -33.08
C LEU A 316 -3.71 7.30 -32.45
N ILE A 317 -2.93 6.24 -32.23
CA ILE A 317 -1.51 6.33 -31.89
C ILE A 317 -0.73 6.80 -33.12
N LYS A 318 0.03 7.88 -32.97
CA LYS A 318 0.90 8.45 -34.00
C LYS A 318 1.98 7.43 -34.36
N GLY A 319 2.05 7.07 -35.64
CA GLY A 319 3.00 6.08 -36.16
C GLY A 319 2.45 4.65 -36.26
N ALA A 320 1.22 4.38 -35.82
CA ALA A 320 0.57 3.09 -36.02
C ALA A 320 0.36 2.80 -37.53
N ASP A 321 0.73 1.60 -37.99
CA ASP A 321 0.50 1.17 -39.37
C ASP A 321 -0.96 0.78 -39.59
N VAL A 322 -1.79 1.79 -39.84
CA VAL A 322 -3.24 1.63 -40.05
C VAL A 322 -3.55 0.72 -41.26
N ALA A 323 -2.62 0.55 -42.20
CA ALA A 323 -2.82 -0.32 -43.37
C ALA A 323 -2.64 -1.81 -43.03
N ALA A 324 -1.80 -2.12 -42.03
CA ALA A 324 -1.62 -3.47 -41.49
C ALA A 324 -2.55 -3.79 -40.31
N ALA A 325 -3.15 -2.76 -39.69
CA ALA A 325 -3.96 -2.89 -38.49
C ALA A 325 -5.22 -3.76 -38.66
N ARG A 326 -5.56 -4.52 -37.60
CA ARG A 326 -6.83 -5.24 -37.54
C ARG A 326 -7.92 -4.32 -37.01
N VAL A 327 -9.01 -4.15 -37.76
CA VAL A 327 -10.16 -3.37 -37.32
C VAL A 327 -11.26 -4.28 -36.79
N ILE A 328 -11.74 -4.01 -35.58
CA ILE A 328 -12.96 -4.60 -35.04
C ILE A 328 -14.06 -3.53 -35.02
N ALA A 329 -15.25 -3.91 -35.45
CA ALA A 329 -16.39 -3.01 -35.62
C ALA A 329 -17.59 -3.57 -34.88
N THR A 330 -18.46 -2.70 -34.37
CA THR A 330 -19.81 -3.09 -33.94
C THR A 330 -20.63 -3.60 -35.12
N PRO A 331 -21.71 -4.38 -34.89
CA PRO A 331 -22.56 -4.86 -35.99
C PRO A 331 -23.18 -3.73 -36.82
N GLN A 332 -23.41 -2.57 -36.19
CA GLN A 332 -23.93 -1.36 -36.85
C GLN A 332 -22.84 -0.57 -37.59
N GLY A 333 -21.56 -0.89 -37.38
CA GLY A 333 -20.42 -0.20 -37.98
C GLY A 333 -20.23 1.24 -37.51
N ASP A 334 -20.95 1.66 -36.48
CA ASP A 334 -20.91 3.02 -35.93
C ASP A 334 -19.73 3.23 -34.98
N ARG A 335 -19.19 2.14 -34.40
CA ARG A 335 -18.03 2.15 -33.50
C ARG A 335 -16.99 1.16 -33.98
N LEU A 336 -15.74 1.62 -34.02
CA LEU A 336 -14.61 0.91 -34.59
C LEU A 336 -13.44 1.03 -33.61
N LEU A 337 -12.69 -0.05 -33.41
CA LEU A 337 -11.37 -0.04 -32.80
C LEU A 337 -10.36 -0.58 -33.80
N THR A 338 -9.24 0.11 -33.90
CA THR A 338 -8.08 -0.28 -34.69
C THR A 338 -7.07 -0.90 -33.75
N LEU A 339 -6.62 -2.11 -34.05
CA LEU A 339 -5.74 -2.89 -33.21
C LEU A 339 -4.46 -3.28 -33.95
N ASP A 340 -3.37 -3.40 -33.21
CA ASP A 340 -2.18 -4.09 -33.68
C ASP A 340 -2.57 -5.53 -34.12
N PRO A 341 -2.22 -5.97 -35.34
CA PRO A 341 -2.57 -7.30 -35.83
C PRO A 341 -1.82 -8.43 -35.12
N GLU A 342 -0.63 -8.16 -34.58
CA GLU A 342 0.24 -9.11 -33.87
C GLU A 342 0.01 -9.06 -32.36
N THR A 343 0.00 -7.87 -31.75
CA THR A 343 -0.11 -7.72 -30.29
C THR A 343 -1.54 -7.55 -29.82
N GLY A 344 -2.48 -7.05 -30.63
CA GLY A 344 -3.84 -6.71 -30.19
C GLY A 344 -3.94 -5.43 -29.35
N ASP A 345 -2.88 -4.62 -29.30
CA ASP A 345 -2.88 -3.28 -28.70
C ASP A 345 -3.92 -2.38 -29.36
N VAL A 346 -4.66 -1.60 -28.57
CA VAL A 346 -5.57 -0.61 -29.15
C VAL A 346 -4.72 0.51 -29.75
N TRP A 347 -4.67 0.57 -31.08
CA TRP A 347 -3.98 1.60 -31.84
C TRP A 347 -4.88 2.77 -32.19
N GLY A 348 -6.19 2.60 -32.21
CA GLY A 348 -7.12 3.69 -32.47
C GLY A 348 -8.58 3.33 -32.31
N LEU A 349 -9.44 4.34 -32.47
CA LEU A 349 -10.89 4.20 -32.43
C LEU A 349 -11.60 5.24 -33.32
N SER A 350 -12.83 4.92 -33.71
CA SER A 350 -13.82 5.84 -34.27
C SER A 350 -15.17 5.52 -33.68
N ALA A 351 -15.81 6.45 -32.98
CA ALA A 351 -17.09 6.22 -32.32
C ALA A 351 -17.90 7.51 -32.11
N PRO A 352 -19.25 7.42 -31.99
CA PRO A 352 -20.09 8.57 -31.69
C PRO A 352 -19.65 9.24 -30.39
N SER A 353 -19.70 10.57 -30.36
CA SER A 353 -19.21 11.34 -29.22
C SER A 353 -20.05 11.19 -27.95
N ASP A 354 -21.28 10.69 -28.07
CA ASP A 354 -22.18 10.38 -26.96
C ASP A 354 -22.11 8.90 -26.52
N TRP A 355 -21.18 8.12 -27.08
CA TRP A 355 -20.98 6.75 -26.64
C TRP A 355 -20.55 6.69 -25.17
N ALA A 356 -21.36 6.03 -24.35
CA ALA A 356 -21.18 5.95 -22.90
C ALA A 356 -19.79 5.42 -22.46
N ASP A 357 -19.17 4.55 -23.26
CA ASP A 357 -17.86 3.97 -22.94
C ASP A 357 -16.71 4.69 -23.67
N LEU A 358 -16.96 5.80 -24.37
CA LEU A 358 -15.92 6.57 -25.07
C LEU A 358 -14.78 7.06 -24.15
N PRO A 359 -15.04 7.57 -22.91
CA PRO A 359 -13.95 7.96 -22.02
C PRO A 359 -13.03 6.80 -21.67
N LEU A 360 -13.61 5.61 -21.54
CA LEU A 360 -12.93 4.37 -21.22
C LEU A 360 -12.12 3.84 -22.43
N ALA A 361 -12.66 3.99 -23.64
CA ALA A 361 -12.00 3.69 -24.90
C ALA A 361 -10.74 4.52 -25.11
N ILE A 362 -10.84 5.80 -24.79
CA ILE A 362 -9.72 6.73 -24.85
C ILE A 362 -8.66 6.31 -23.83
N ASP A 363 -9.04 6.01 -22.58
CA ASP A 363 -8.09 5.59 -21.54
C ASP A 363 -7.31 4.31 -21.91
N LEU A 364 -7.97 3.31 -22.50
CA LEU A 364 -7.30 2.11 -23.03
C LEU A 364 -6.23 2.46 -24.06
N LEU A 365 -6.59 3.32 -25.01
CA LEU A 365 -5.71 3.79 -26.08
C LEU A 365 -4.52 4.60 -25.51
N LEU A 366 -4.76 5.46 -24.51
CA LEU A 366 -3.73 6.28 -23.86
C LEU A 366 -2.72 5.46 -23.08
N GLN A 367 -3.17 4.38 -22.47
CA GLN A 367 -2.32 3.48 -21.69
C GLN A 367 -1.63 2.42 -22.59
N GLY A 368 -1.85 2.47 -23.91
CA GLY A 368 -1.34 1.47 -24.85
C GLY A 368 -1.82 0.07 -24.48
N GLN A 369 -3.04 -0.04 -23.95
CA GLN A 369 -3.53 -1.31 -23.44
C GLN A 369 -4.06 -2.17 -24.57
N GLN A 370 -3.57 -3.40 -24.59
CA GLN A 370 -4.16 -4.48 -25.36
C GLN A 370 -5.58 -4.77 -24.85
N LEU A 371 -6.46 -5.10 -25.78
CA LEU A 371 -7.73 -5.75 -25.48
C LEU A 371 -7.55 -7.25 -25.63
N SER A 372 -7.97 -8.03 -24.65
CA SER A 372 -7.90 -9.48 -24.72
C SER A 372 -8.83 -9.94 -25.84
N ALA A 373 -8.58 -11.13 -26.41
CA ALA A 373 -9.44 -11.70 -27.46
C ALA A 373 -10.93 -11.67 -27.05
N ILE A 374 -11.18 -11.87 -25.76
CA ILE A 374 -12.49 -11.84 -25.13
C ILE A 374 -13.10 -10.42 -25.13
N GLN A 375 -12.33 -9.39 -24.77
CA GLN A 375 -12.80 -8.00 -24.80
C GLN A 375 -13.04 -7.48 -26.22
N GLN A 376 -12.21 -7.92 -27.17
CA GLN A 376 -12.37 -7.60 -28.58
C GLN A 376 -13.66 -8.19 -29.16
N GLU A 377 -13.97 -9.44 -28.81
CA GLU A 377 -15.21 -10.10 -29.22
C GLU A 377 -16.44 -9.41 -28.63
N ALA A 378 -16.41 -9.05 -27.34
CA ALA A 378 -17.49 -8.30 -26.69
C ALA A 378 -17.76 -6.95 -27.35
N PHE A 379 -16.70 -6.23 -27.73
CA PHE A 379 -16.81 -4.98 -28.47
C PHE A 379 -17.39 -5.22 -29.87
N ALA A 380 -16.87 -6.19 -30.62
CA ALA A 380 -17.29 -6.47 -32.00
C ALA A 380 -18.76 -6.91 -32.09
N GLN A 381 -19.27 -7.62 -31.09
CA GLN A 381 -20.64 -8.12 -31.10
C GLN A 381 -21.67 -7.09 -30.59
N HIS A 382 -21.29 -6.20 -29.66
CA HIS A 382 -22.28 -5.38 -28.93
C HIS A 382 -21.88 -3.93 -28.63
N GLY A 383 -20.65 -3.52 -28.93
CA GLY A 383 -20.20 -2.12 -28.81
C GLY A 383 -19.97 -1.61 -27.38
N ARG A 384 -19.70 -2.53 -26.45
CA ARG A 384 -19.34 -2.24 -25.06
C ARG A 384 -17.86 -2.52 -24.81
N LEU A 385 -17.21 -1.67 -24.02
CA LEU A 385 -15.83 -1.87 -23.58
C LEU A 385 -15.77 -2.45 -22.18
N LEU A 386 -15.39 -3.73 -22.09
CA LEU A 386 -15.23 -4.45 -20.83
C LEU A 386 -13.91 -4.13 -20.15
N VAL A 387 -13.75 -2.92 -19.60
CA VAL A 387 -12.46 -2.54 -18.99
C VAL A 387 -12.44 -2.85 -17.50
N GLY A 388 -11.33 -3.46 -17.10
CA GLY A 388 -11.05 -4.04 -15.80
C GLY A 388 -10.63 -5.51 -15.94
N ASP A 389 -10.84 -6.12 -17.11
CA ASP A 389 -9.78 -6.92 -17.72
C ASP A 389 -8.81 -5.93 -18.36
N HIS A 390 -7.56 -5.90 -17.95
CA HIS A 390 -6.53 -5.46 -18.88
C HIS A 390 -6.28 -6.65 -19.83
N ALA A 391 -5.74 -6.48 -21.03
CA ALA A 391 -5.10 -7.64 -21.68
C ALA A 391 -3.70 -7.92 -21.12
N GLY A 392 -3.24 -7.09 -20.17
CA GLY A 392 -2.35 -7.50 -19.08
C GLY A 392 -3.11 -8.01 -17.84
N GLY A 393 -4.38 -8.38 -18.00
CA GLY A 393 -5.29 -8.86 -16.96
C GLY A 393 -5.17 -10.36 -16.80
N GLU A 394 -3.94 -10.84 -16.62
CA GLU A 394 -3.75 -11.94 -15.70
C GLU A 394 -4.00 -11.39 -14.31
N SER A 395 -5.08 -11.90 -13.70
CA SER A 395 -5.47 -11.68 -12.31
C SER A 395 -4.32 -11.21 -11.42
N SER A 396 -4.33 -9.97 -10.94
CA SER A 396 -3.78 -9.53 -9.65
C SER A 396 -2.54 -10.29 -9.11
N LEU A 397 -1.55 -10.57 -9.95
CA LEU A 397 -0.33 -11.29 -9.60
C LEU A 397 0.88 -10.59 -10.22
N SER A 398 0.82 -9.29 -10.56
CA SER A 398 2.04 -8.53 -10.87
C SER A 398 2.91 -8.47 -9.61
N GLY A 399 3.87 -9.39 -9.53
CA GLY A 399 4.67 -9.62 -8.34
C GLY A 399 5.40 -10.95 -8.36
N MET A 400 6.10 -11.21 -7.26
CA MET A 400 6.91 -12.41 -7.09
C MET A 400 6.03 -13.59 -6.70
N VAL A 401 5.76 -14.50 -7.65
CA VAL A 401 4.92 -15.70 -7.44
C VAL A 401 5.63 -16.71 -6.56
N CYS A 402 6.89 -17.01 -6.87
CA CYS A 402 7.74 -17.83 -6.01
C CYS A 402 8.87 -17.00 -5.45
N SER A 403 8.67 -16.41 -4.26
CA SER A 403 9.74 -15.64 -3.61
C SER A 403 10.97 -16.46 -3.26
N CYS A 404 10.79 -17.77 -3.08
CA CYS A 404 11.84 -18.71 -2.76
C CYS A 404 12.83 -18.95 -3.93
N ARG A 405 12.41 -18.69 -5.18
CA ARG A 405 13.25 -18.81 -6.39
C ARG A 405 13.35 -17.51 -7.19
N ALA A 406 12.83 -16.42 -6.62
CA ALA A 406 12.65 -15.14 -7.30
C ALA A 406 11.89 -15.27 -8.64
N VAL A 407 11.01 -16.27 -8.74
CA VAL A 407 10.20 -16.49 -9.95
C VAL A 407 9.05 -15.52 -9.90
N THR A 408 9.01 -14.63 -10.87
CA THR A 408 7.96 -13.63 -11.01
C THR A 408 6.75 -14.24 -11.70
N ALA A 409 5.59 -13.61 -11.56
CA ALA A 409 4.44 -13.95 -12.39
C ALA A 409 4.82 -13.86 -13.87
N ILE A 410 5.47 -12.76 -14.26
CA ILE A 410 5.91 -12.52 -15.66
C ILE A 410 6.71 -13.71 -16.21
N GLN A 411 7.66 -14.26 -15.45
CA GLN A 411 8.40 -15.45 -15.89
C GLN A 411 7.53 -16.70 -16.08
N LEU A 412 6.51 -16.93 -15.25
CA LEU A 412 5.60 -18.06 -15.41
C LEU A 412 4.58 -17.82 -16.53
N GLN A 413 4.23 -16.56 -16.77
CA GLN A 413 3.32 -16.10 -17.83
C GLN A 413 4.00 -16.22 -19.20
N ASP A 414 5.27 -15.82 -19.33
CA ASP A 414 6.08 -16.01 -20.55
C ASP A 414 6.20 -17.50 -20.91
N MET A 415 6.41 -18.35 -19.90
CA MET A 415 6.51 -19.80 -20.11
C MET A 415 5.15 -20.44 -20.45
N ALA A 416 4.06 -19.91 -19.91
CA ALA A 416 2.71 -20.32 -20.28
C ALA A 416 2.41 -19.95 -21.74
N ALA A 417 2.83 -18.75 -22.17
CA ALA A 417 2.71 -18.27 -23.54
C ALA A 417 3.55 -19.11 -24.53
N GLU A 418 4.67 -19.70 -24.08
CA GLU A 418 5.46 -20.68 -24.84
C GLU A 418 4.85 -22.10 -24.86
N GLY A 419 3.71 -22.32 -24.18
CA GLY A 419 3.01 -23.61 -24.12
C GLY A 419 3.56 -24.59 -23.08
N ALA A 420 4.34 -24.12 -22.09
CA ALA A 420 4.93 -24.98 -21.06
C ALA A 420 3.86 -25.53 -20.11
N SER A 421 3.90 -26.84 -19.86
CA SER A 421 3.10 -27.49 -18.82
C SER A 421 3.53 -27.06 -17.41
N VAL A 422 2.68 -27.27 -16.39
CA VAL A 422 3.06 -27.00 -14.97
C VAL A 422 4.36 -27.71 -14.62
N GLY A 423 4.56 -28.94 -15.13
CA GLY A 423 5.79 -29.70 -14.92
C GLY A 423 7.02 -29.01 -15.52
N GLU A 424 6.93 -28.54 -16.77
CA GLU A 424 8.02 -27.82 -17.43
C GLU A 424 8.29 -26.46 -16.81
N MET A 425 7.26 -25.77 -16.31
CA MET A 425 7.40 -24.55 -15.53
C MET A 425 8.21 -24.76 -14.26
N VAL A 426 7.88 -25.84 -13.55
CA VAL A 426 8.58 -26.28 -12.34
C VAL A 426 10.03 -26.67 -12.66
N ASP A 427 10.29 -27.38 -13.75
CA ASP A 427 11.63 -27.85 -14.12
C ASP A 427 12.56 -26.72 -14.56
N ARG A 428 12.04 -25.75 -15.33
CA ARG A 428 12.82 -24.62 -15.87
C ARG A 428 13.03 -23.51 -14.84
N THR A 429 12.09 -23.26 -13.92
CA THR A 429 12.18 -22.16 -12.94
C THR A 429 12.47 -22.61 -11.51
N GLY A 430 12.17 -23.87 -11.19
CA GLY A 430 12.17 -24.37 -9.82
C GLY A 430 11.02 -23.81 -8.95
N ALA A 431 10.04 -23.09 -9.51
CA ALA A 431 8.87 -22.64 -8.75
C ALA A 431 8.11 -23.84 -8.15
N GLY A 432 7.59 -23.71 -6.93
CA GLY A 432 6.90 -24.81 -6.23
C GLY A 432 7.81 -25.93 -5.68
N THR A 433 9.12 -25.96 -6.03
CA THR A 433 10.06 -27.01 -5.59
C THR A 433 10.75 -26.74 -4.26
N VAL A 434 10.83 -25.47 -3.83
CA VAL A 434 11.59 -25.09 -2.61
C VAL A 434 10.71 -25.08 -1.37
N CYS A 435 9.70 -24.20 -1.35
CA CYS A 435 8.86 -23.97 -0.18
C CYS A 435 7.39 -24.35 -0.40
N GLY A 436 7.02 -24.76 -1.63
CA GLY A 436 5.68 -25.19 -2.01
C GLY A 436 4.58 -24.11 -2.01
N GLY A 437 4.79 -22.94 -1.38
CA GLY A 437 3.73 -21.95 -1.17
C GLY A 437 3.15 -21.29 -2.42
N CYS A 438 3.83 -21.39 -3.57
CA CYS A 438 3.31 -20.95 -4.86
C CYS A 438 2.76 -22.11 -5.70
N LYS A 439 2.83 -23.36 -5.21
CA LYS A 439 2.52 -24.57 -5.97
C LYS A 439 1.06 -24.64 -6.37
N ASP A 440 0.15 -24.17 -5.53
CA ASP A 440 -1.29 -24.09 -5.84
C ASP A 440 -1.63 -22.86 -6.71
N LEU A 441 -0.68 -21.93 -6.86
CA LEU A 441 -0.76 -20.82 -7.81
C LEU A 441 -0.25 -21.22 -9.20
N LEU A 442 0.65 -22.20 -9.32
CA LEU A 442 1.19 -22.63 -10.62
C LEU A 442 0.11 -23.15 -11.59
N PRO A 443 -0.89 -23.94 -11.13
CA PRO A 443 -2.05 -24.25 -11.94
C PRO A 443 -2.71 -23.00 -12.49
N LEU A 444 -2.81 -21.89 -11.76
CA LEU A 444 -3.45 -20.65 -12.24
C LEU A 444 -2.73 -20.02 -13.45
N PHE A 445 -1.43 -20.28 -13.63
CA PHE A 445 -0.66 -19.81 -14.81
C PHE A 445 -0.76 -20.78 -16.00
N THR A 446 -1.24 -22.01 -15.77
CA THR A 446 -1.46 -23.04 -16.82
C THR A 446 -2.93 -23.34 -17.08
N GLN A 447 -3.79 -22.95 -16.14
CA GLN A 447 -5.24 -23.03 -16.15
C GLN A 447 -5.73 -21.64 -16.49
N THR A 448 -5.68 -21.32 -17.78
CA THR A 448 -6.88 -20.72 -18.37
C THR A 448 -8.02 -21.70 -18.11
N ALA A 449 -8.73 -21.60 -16.97
CA ALA A 449 -10.15 -21.87 -17.02
C ALA A 449 -10.63 -20.93 -18.14
N GLN A 450 -11.17 -21.48 -19.23
CA GLN A 450 -11.69 -20.64 -20.29
C GLN A 450 -12.83 -19.84 -19.66
N GLU A 451 -12.56 -18.60 -19.31
CA GLU A 451 -13.56 -17.66 -18.87
C GLU A 451 -14.32 -17.24 -20.12
N THR A 452 -15.53 -17.77 -20.27
CA THR A 452 -16.41 -17.37 -21.35
C THR A 452 -17.17 -16.14 -20.92
N LEU A 453 -17.14 -15.08 -21.74
CA LEU A 453 -18.05 -13.97 -21.54
C LEU A 453 -19.47 -14.40 -21.81
N CYS A 454 -20.32 -14.15 -20.82
CA CYS A 454 -21.74 -14.40 -20.92
C CYS A 454 -22.51 -13.11 -20.70
N TRP A 455 -23.54 -12.94 -21.51
CA TRP A 455 -24.53 -11.89 -21.38
C TRP A 455 -25.61 -12.36 -20.40
N ILE A 456 -25.99 -11.50 -19.47
CA ILE A 456 -27.00 -11.86 -18.48
C ILE A 456 -28.40 -11.49 -18.95
N GLU A 457 -29.33 -12.42 -18.81
CA GLU A 457 -30.76 -12.17 -18.82
C GLU A 457 -31.32 -12.40 -17.41
N LEU A 458 -32.07 -11.44 -16.90
CA LEU A 458 -32.52 -11.42 -15.51
C LEU A 458 -34.04 -11.58 -15.45
N GLU A 459 -34.51 -12.58 -14.71
CA GLU A 459 -35.93 -12.74 -14.35
C GLU A 459 -36.07 -12.66 -12.84
N THR A 460 -36.82 -11.67 -12.34
CA THR A 460 -37.07 -11.53 -10.90
C THR A 460 -38.16 -12.50 -10.46
N LEU A 461 -37.85 -13.33 -9.46
CA LEU A 461 -38.75 -14.29 -8.84
C LEU A 461 -39.18 -13.79 -7.44
N PRO A 462 -40.29 -14.33 -6.89
CA PRO A 462 -40.71 -14.03 -5.52
C PRO A 462 -39.62 -14.31 -4.48
N GLY A 463 -39.68 -13.61 -3.33
CA GLY A 463 -38.76 -13.85 -2.21
C GLY A 463 -37.35 -13.25 -2.35
N GLY A 464 -37.17 -12.27 -3.25
CA GLY A 464 -35.87 -11.63 -3.48
C GLY A 464 -34.88 -12.51 -4.23
N VAL A 465 -35.39 -13.40 -5.09
CA VAL A 465 -34.59 -14.32 -5.90
C VAL A 465 -34.58 -13.83 -7.35
N VAL A 466 -33.45 -13.97 -8.02
CA VAL A 466 -33.31 -13.65 -9.44
C VAL A 466 -32.77 -14.88 -10.15
N ARG A 467 -33.43 -15.26 -11.25
CA ARG A 467 -32.90 -16.22 -12.20
C ARG A 467 -32.05 -15.47 -13.21
N VAL A 468 -30.83 -15.93 -13.41
CA VAL A 468 -29.86 -15.33 -14.33
C VAL A 468 -29.52 -16.34 -15.39
N ARG A 469 -29.86 -16.03 -16.64
CA ARG A 469 -29.38 -16.77 -17.81
C ARG A 469 -28.06 -16.14 -18.28
N LEU A 470 -27.06 -16.98 -18.50
CA LEU A 470 -25.70 -16.65 -18.91
C LEU A 470 -25.55 -17.12 -20.36
N ASN A 471 -25.79 -16.23 -21.32
CA ASN A 471 -25.84 -16.56 -22.74
C ASN A 471 -24.51 -16.24 -23.43
N VAL A 472 -24.03 -17.13 -24.30
CA VAL A 472 -22.98 -16.76 -25.27
C VAL A 472 -23.56 -15.94 -26.42
N GLY A 473 -22.79 -14.98 -26.93
CA GLY A 473 -23.21 -14.07 -27.99
C GLY A 473 -23.47 -14.75 -29.34
N ILE A 474 -24.27 -14.09 -30.19
CA ILE A 474 -24.65 -14.58 -31.52
C ILE A 474 -23.41 -14.55 -32.43
N GLY A 475 -22.74 -15.69 -32.57
CA GLY A 475 -21.48 -15.81 -33.32
C GLY A 475 -20.38 -16.60 -32.60
N ALA A 476 -20.62 -17.02 -31.35
CA ALA A 476 -19.64 -17.73 -30.53
C ALA A 476 -19.05 -18.96 -31.24
N ARG A 477 -17.71 -19.09 -31.18
CA ARG A 477 -16.91 -20.15 -31.80
C ARG A 477 -17.25 -21.51 -31.16
N ALA A 478 -17.03 -22.62 -31.87
CA ALA A 478 -17.29 -23.96 -31.35
C ALA A 478 -16.58 -24.24 -30.00
N THR A 479 -15.39 -23.65 -29.80
CA THR A 479 -14.61 -23.73 -28.55
C THR A 479 -15.20 -22.92 -27.38
N GLU A 480 -15.97 -21.87 -27.66
CA GLU A 480 -16.66 -21.10 -26.62
C GLU A 480 -17.95 -21.83 -26.19
N ARG A 481 -18.57 -22.55 -27.13
CA ARG A 481 -19.72 -23.42 -26.87
C ARG A 481 -19.35 -24.69 -26.11
N SER A 482 -18.13 -25.22 -26.27
CA SER A 482 -17.70 -26.43 -25.56
C SER A 482 -17.66 -26.28 -24.03
N VAL A 483 -17.58 -25.06 -23.51
CA VAL A 483 -17.70 -24.79 -22.06
C VAL A 483 -19.09 -25.20 -21.54
N PHE A 484 -20.13 -25.02 -22.36
CA PHE A 484 -21.52 -25.36 -22.07
C PHE A 484 -21.80 -26.85 -22.25
N GLU A 485 -21.07 -27.51 -23.16
CA GLU A 485 -21.19 -28.96 -23.43
C GLU A 485 -20.70 -29.84 -22.27
N THR A 486 -19.87 -29.30 -21.38
CA THR A 486 -19.30 -30.05 -20.23
C THR A 486 -20.15 -30.00 -18.97
N ALA A 487 -21.19 -29.16 -18.94
CA ALA A 487 -22.03 -28.95 -17.76
C ALA A 487 -22.81 -30.20 -17.37
N LYS A 488 -22.70 -30.58 -16.10
CA LYS A 488 -23.37 -31.74 -15.49
C LYS A 488 -24.18 -31.31 -14.27
N VAL A 489 -25.12 -32.18 -13.91
CA VAL A 489 -25.85 -32.03 -12.65
C VAL A 489 -24.88 -32.15 -11.48
N GLY A 490 -24.87 -31.13 -10.63
CA GLY A 490 -23.93 -30.99 -9.52
C GLY A 490 -22.75 -30.06 -9.80
N ASP A 491 -22.72 -29.44 -10.98
CA ASP A 491 -21.74 -28.41 -11.29
C ASP A 491 -22.21 -27.02 -10.81
N PHE A 492 -21.23 -26.22 -10.41
CA PHE A 492 -21.35 -24.80 -10.20
C PHE A 492 -20.44 -24.07 -11.19
N VAL A 493 -20.72 -22.80 -11.40
CA VAL A 493 -19.85 -21.91 -12.17
C VAL A 493 -19.44 -20.71 -11.33
N ARG A 494 -18.22 -20.25 -11.57
CA ARG A 494 -17.73 -18.99 -11.02
C ARG A 494 -18.18 -17.87 -11.94
N VAL A 495 -18.93 -16.93 -11.40
CA VAL A 495 -19.40 -15.75 -12.13
C VAL A 495 -18.70 -14.53 -11.57
N SER A 496 -17.98 -13.81 -12.44
CA SER A 496 -17.27 -12.59 -12.12
C SER A 496 -17.97 -11.39 -12.74
N ALA A 497 -18.29 -10.40 -11.91
CA ALA A 497 -18.90 -9.15 -12.34
C ALA A 497 -18.01 -7.96 -11.98
N MET A 498 -18.03 -6.92 -12.80
CA MET A 498 -17.26 -5.70 -12.56
C MET A 498 -17.97 -4.81 -11.53
N VAL A 499 -17.45 -4.73 -10.31
CA VAL A 499 -18.02 -3.93 -9.21
C VAL A 499 -17.02 -2.84 -8.81
N LYS A 500 -17.36 -1.57 -9.07
CA LYS A 500 -16.52 -0.40 -8.72
C LYS A 500 -15.07 -0.50 -9.24
N GLY A 501 -14.90 -1.02 -10.46
CA GLY A 501 -13.57 -1.17 -11.09
C GLY A 501 -12.77 -2.39 -10.63
N GLN A 502 -13.38 -3.34 -9.93
CA GLN A 502 -12.76 -4.61 -9.56
C GLN A 502 -13.65 -5.79 -9.96
N TRP A 503 -13.05 -6.88 -10.48
CA TRP A 503 -13.77 -8.14 -10.70
C TRP A 503 -14.11 -8.79 -9.37
N LEU A 504 -15.40 -8.85 -9.04
CA LEU A 504 -15.91 -9.57 -7.89
C LEU A 504 -16.47 -10.92 -8.34
N GLN A 505 -15.84 -12.01 -7.91
CA GLN A 505 -16.22 -13.37 -8.29
C GLN A 505 -17.08 -14.07 -7.22
N ARG A 506 -18.12 -14.80 -7.62
CA ARG A 506 -18.90 -15.67 -6.75
C ARG A 506 -19.23 -17.01 -7.43
N PRO A 507 -19.19 -18.14 -6.71
CA PRO A 507 -19.65 -19.42 -7.24
C PRO A 507 -21.18 -19.52 -7.14
N TYR A 508 -21.82 -20.11 -8.15
CA TYR A 508 -23.25 -20.39 -8.17
C TYR A 508 -23.53 -21.75 -8.81
N THR A 509 -24.33 -22.60 -8.16
CA THR A 509 -24.80 -23.87 -8.74
C THR A 509 -25.60 -23.60 -10.01
N LEU A 510 -25.35 -24.40 -11.04
CA LEU A 510 -26.18 -24.41 -12.24
C LEU A 510 -27.60 -24.90 -11.91
N THR A 511 -28.61 -24.24 -12.47
CA THR A 511 -30.02 -24.64 -12.38
C THR A 511 -30.60 -25.14 -13.70
N ASP A 512 -29.99 -24.77 -14.82
CA ASP A 512 -30.26 -25.33 -16.16
C ASP A 512 -29.10 -24.96 -17.09
N TRP A 513 -29.08 -25.56 -18.28
CA TRP A 513 -28.16 -25.20 -19.36
C TRP A 513 -28.62 -25.77 -20.70
N ASP A 514 -28.13 -25.20 -21.79
CA ASP A 514 -28.21 -25.76 -23.14
C ASP A 514 -26.89 -25.48 -23.86
N ASP A 515 -26.83 -25.77 -25.17
CA ASP A 515 -25.60 -25.64 -25.97
C ASP A 515 -25.08 -24.20 -26.07
N ILE A 516 -25.86 -23.19 -25.63
CA ILE A 516 -25.54 -21.77 -25.77
C ILE A 516 -25.80 -20.95 -24.50
N SER A 517 -26.28 -21.56 -23.41
CA SER A 517 -26.60 -20.84 -22.19
C SER A 517 -26.42 -21.71 -20.93
N LEU A 518 -25.96 -21.06 -19.86
CA LEU A 518 -26.03 -21.60 -18.50
C LEU A 518 -27.09 -20.82 -17.74
N GLU A 519 -27.77 -21.45 -16.79
CA GLU A 519 -28.71 -20.78 -15.90
C GLU A 519 -28.24 -20.95 -14.46
N ILE A 520 -28.25 -19.85 -13.69
CA ILE A 520 -28.07 -19.86 -12.25
C ILE A 520 -29.28 -19.19 -11.60
N THR A 521 -29.60 -19.58 -10.36
CA THR A 521 -30.66 -18.93 -9.58
C THR A 521 -30.09 -18.41 -8.28
N VAL A 522 -30.19 -17.09 -8.07
CA VAL A 522 -29.48 -16.35 -7.02
C VAL A 522 -30.46 -15.72 -6.08
N LYS A 523 -30.31 -15.96 -4.77
CA LYS A 523 -31.01 -15.18 -3.75
C LYS A 523 -30.23 -13.90 -3.45
N LEU A 524 -30.88 -12.76 -3.55
CA LEU A 524 -30.26 -11.46 -3.30
C LEU A 524 -30.22 -11.15 -1.80
N GLU A 525 -29.05 -10.70 -1.33
CA GLU A 525 -28.84 -10.29 0.05
C GLU A 525 -28.65 -8.76 0.13
N ASP A 526 -29.31 -8.08 1.07
CA ASP A 526 -29.35 -6.61 1.15
C ASP A 526 -27.98 -5.93 1.35
N ARG A 527 -27.05 -6.65 1.99
CA ARG A 527 -25.68 -6.17 2.24
C ARG A 527 -24.64 -6.80 1.31
N GLY A 528 -25.07 -7.64 0.36
CA GLY A 528 -24.17 -8.34 -0.56
C GLY A 528 -23.68 -7.43 -1.68
N GLN A 529 -22.36 -7.30 -1.86
CA GLN A 529 -21.79 -6.47 -2.94
C GLN A 529 -22.19 -6.99 -4.33
N PHE A 530 -22.09 -8.31 -4.57
CA PHE A 530 -22.52 -8.94 -5.82
C PHE A 530 -24.05 -8.91 -5.98
N SER A 531 -24.82 -9.08 -4.90
CA SER A 531 -26.29 -8.96 -4.93
C SER A 531 -26.75 -7.53 -5.26
N ASN A 532 -26.06 -6.51 -4.73
CA ASN A 532 -26.34 -5.12 -5.06
C ASN A 532 -25.98 -4.77 -6.51
N TRP A 533 -24.92 -5.39 -7.04
CA TRP A 533 -24.61 -5.29 -8.46
C TRP A 533 -25.69 -5.95 -9.32
N LEU A 534 -26.10 -7.19 -9.03
CA LEU A 534 -27.18 -7.89 -9.76
C LEU A 534 -28.52 -7.13 -9.72
N ARG A 535 -28.81 -6.40 -8.64
CA ARG A 535 -30.01 -5.54 -8.55
C ARG A 535 -29.97 -4.34 -9.50
N ALA A 536 -28.78 -3.81 -9.74
CA ALA A 536 -28.56 -2.66 -10.60
C ALA A 536 -28.33 -3.06 -12.06
N ALA A 537 -28.05 -4.34 -12.32
CA ALA A 537 -27.72 -4.85 -13.64
C ALA A 537 -28.94 -4.90 -14.57
N ALA A 538 -28.71 -4.65 -15.85
CA ALA A 538 -29.70 -4.68 -16.92
C ALA A 538 -29.52 -5.94 -17.80
N PRO A 539 -30.58 -6.42 -18.47
CA PRO A 539 -30.44 -7.43 -19.51
C PRO A 539 -29.42 -6.99 -20.57
N GLY A 540 -28.45 -7.86 -20.87
CA GLY A 540 -27.32 -7.54 -21.73
C GLY A 540 -26.12 -6.93 -21.00
N ASP A 541 -26.08 -6.94 -19.66
CA ASP A 541 -24.84 -6.76 -18.92
C ASP A 541 -23.95 -8.01 -19.01
N LEU A 542 -22.64 -7.80 -18.89
CA LEU A 542 -21.63 -8.83 -19.10
C LEU A 542 -21.05 -9.35 -17.79
N VAL A 543 -20.84 -10.65 -17.76
CA VAL A 543 -20.09 -11.35 -16.70
C VAL A 543 -19.11 -12.33 -17.31
N LYS A 544 -18.02 -12.61 -16.61
CA LYS A 544 -17.18 -13.75 -16.95
C LYS A 544 -17.68 -15.00 -16.25
N VAL A 545 -17.69 -16.10 -16.97
CA VAL A 545 -18.15 -17.38 -16.47
C VAL A 545 -17.05 -18.40 -16.67
N GLY A 546 -16.55 -18.96 -15.58
CA GLY A 546 -15.58 -20.05 -15.63
C GLY A 546 -16.24 -21.35 -16.12
N THR A 547 -15.41 -22.32 -16.48
CA THR A 547 -15.88 -23.66 -16.85
C THR A 547 -16.72 -24.29 -15.72
N PRO A 548 -17.82 -25.00 -16.04
CA PRO A 548 -18.55 -25.80 -15.05
C PRO A 548 -17.61 -26.75 -14.27
N GLU A 549 -17.66 -26.66 -12.95
CA GLU A 549 -16.86 -27.46 -12.02
C GLU A 549 -17.76 -28.01 -10.92
N GLY A 550 -17.51 -29.23 -10.45
CA GLY A 550 -18.32 -29.79 -9.37
C GLY A 550 -18.09 -31.27 -9.12
N HIS A 551 -18.93 -31.83 -8.26
CA HIS A 551 -18.86 -33.24 -7.86
C HIS A 551 -19.50 -34.18 -8.89
N ALA A 552 -20.07 -33.64 -9.97
CA ALA A 552 -20.66 -34.35 -11.10
C ALA A 552 -21.45 -35.61 -10.70
N TYR A 553 -22.32 -35.54 -9.69
CA TYR A 553 -23.16 -36.69 -9.29
C TYR A 553 -24.29 -36.98 -10.30
N GLY A 554 -24.34 -36.27 -11.41
CA GLY A 554 -25.13 -36.57 -12.61
C GLY A 554 -24.39 -37.35 -13.71
N VAL A 555 -23.40 -38.19 -13.38
CA VAL A 555 -22.65 -38.95 -14.38
C VAL A 555 -23.58 -39.84 -15.22
N GLU A 556 -23.39 -39.82 -16.54
CA GLU A 556 -24.09 -40.70 -17.47
C GLU A 556 -23.82 -42.18 -17.14
N GLY A 557 -24.88 -42.99 -17.04
CA GLY A 557 -24.80 -44.40 -16.65
C GLY A 557 -24.88 -44.67 -15.14
N GLU A 558 -24.89 -43.63 -14.29
CA GLU A 558 -25.16 -43.79 -12.86
C GLU A 558 -26.66 -44.03 -12.63
N THR A 559 -27.00 -45.12 -11.94
CA THR A 559 -28.39 -45.57 -11.73
C THR A 559 -28.83 -45.49 -10.28
N ARG A 560 -27.90 -45.22 -9.34
CA ARG A 560 -28.23 -45.03 -7.92
C ARG A 560 -29.22 -43.88 -7.74
N PRO A 561 -30.24 -44.02 -6.88
CA PRO A 561 -31.17 -42.93 -6.59
C PRO A 561 -30.42 -41.71 -6.03
N LEU A 562 -30.85 -40.52 -6.44
CA LEU A 562 -30.31 -39.24 -5.99
C LEU A 562 -31.30 -38.58 -5.03
N VAL A 563 -30.87 -38.39 -3.78
CA VAL A 563 -31.69 -37.79 -2.73
C VAL A 563 -31.19 -36.38 -2.44
N PHE A 564 -32.01 -35.37 -2.69
CA PHE A 564 -31.74 -33.98 -2.36
C PHE A 564 -32.39 -33.61 -1.04
N ILE A 565 -31.58 -33.11 -0.10
CA ILE A 565 -32.06 -32.54 1.16
C ILE A 565 -31.65 -31.08 1.18
N VAL A 566 -32.62 -30.21 0.91
CA VAL A 566 -32.35 -28.83 0.51
C VAL A 566 -33.18 -27.83 1.29
N ALA A 567 -32.59 -26.67 1.59
CA ALA A 567 -33.24 -25.60 2.34
C ALA A 567 -33.12 -24.23 1.66
N GLY A 568 -34.25 -23.55 1.49
CA GLY A 568 -34.31 -22.23 0.85
C GLY A 568 -33.68 -22.23 -0.54
N ILE A 569 -32.75 -21.31 -0.82
CA ILE A 569 -32.07 -21.23 -2.12
C ILE A 569 -31.16 -22.45 -2.39
N GLY A 570 -30.79 -23.23 -1.38
CA GLY A 570 -30.06 -24.49 -1.57
C GLY A 570 -30.82 -25.55 -2.38
N VAL A 571 -32.05 -25.26 -2.83
CA VAL A 571 -32.80 -26.09 -3.79
C VAL A 571 -32.20 -26.10 -5.20
N THR A 572 -31.30 -25.16 -5.54
CA THR A 572 -30.73 -25.02 -6.89
C THR A 572 -30.12 -26.30 -7.48
N PRO A 573 -29.39 -27.17 -6.75
CA PRO A 573 -28.86 -28.40 -7.32
C PRO A 573 -29.97 -29.42 -7.61
N ALA A 574 -31.04 -29.42 -6.79
CA ALA A 574 -32.22 -30.24 -7.03
C ALA A 574 -32.96 -29.78 -8.29
N LEU A 575 -33.05 -28.47 -8.54
CA LEU A 575 -33.68 -27.92 -9.74
C LEU A 575 -32.97 -28.36 -11.02
N ALA A 576 -31.63 -28.32 -11.04
CA ALA A 576 -30.86 -28.86 -12.17
C ALA A 576 -31.13 -30.36 -12.38
N ALA A 577 -31.11 -31.14 -11.30
CA ALA A 577 -31.32 -32.58 -11.38
C ALA A 577 -32.70 -32.96 -11.89
N VAL A 578 -33.77 -32.33 -11.40
CA VAL A 578 -35.13 -32.65 -11.86
C VAL A 578 -35.36 -32.21 -13.31
N ARG A 579 -34.67 -31.18 -13.80
CA ARG A 579 -34.78 -30.74 -15.19
C ARG A 579 -34.04 -31.67 -16.16
N LYS A 580 -32.89 -32.22 -15.74
CA LYS A 580 -32.04 -33.04 -16.61
C LYS A 580 -32.22 -34.55 -16.45
N LEU A 581 -32.62 -35.03 -15.28
CA LEU A 581 -32.58 -36.45 -14.91
C LEU A 581 -33.94 -37.03 -14.49
N ALA A 582 -35.01 -36.24 -14.44
CA ALA A 582 -36.34 -36.75 -14.11
C ALA A 582 -36.76 -37.83 -15.12
N GLY A 583 -37.31 -38.95 -14.62
CA GLY A 583 -37.66 -40.12 -15.42
C GLY A 583 -36.49 -41.01 -15.85
N GLN A 584 -35.23 -40.59 -15.67
CA GLN A 584 -34.03 -41.38 -16.05
C GLN A 584 -33.42 -42.15 -14.87
N ARG A 585 -33.50 -41.59 -13.66
CA ARG A 585 -33.11 -42.24 -12.39
C ARG A 585 -34.04 -41.81 -11.27
N GLY A 586 -34.07 -42.57 -10.17
CA GLY A 586 -34.89 -42.23 -9.01
C GLY A 586 -34.42 -40.92 -8.38
N LEU A 587 -35.27 -39.89 -8.36
CA LEU A 587 -35.01 -38.61 -7.70
C LEU A 587 -35.95 -38.44 -6.50
N ASP A 588 -35.39 -38.12 -5.34
CA ASP A 588 -36.14 -37.82 -4.12
C ASP A 588 -35.74 -36.45 -3.58
N VAL A 589 -36.66 -35.50 -3.56
CA VAL A 589 -36.40 -34.12 -3.14
C VAL A 589 -37.11 -33.84 -1.82
N ARG A 590 -36.35 -33.49 -0.80
CA ARG A 590 -36.82 -33.05 0.52
C ARG A 590 -36.55 -31.56 0.67
N TYR A 591 -37.58 -30.75 0.48
CA TYR A 591 -37.45 -29.31 0.39
C TYR A 591 -38.03 -28.59 1.62
N VAL A 592 -37.16 -27.89 2.35
CA VAL A 592 -37.52 -27.07 3.51
C VAL A 592 -37.58 -25.60 3.13
N PHE A 593 -38.72 -24.95 3.35
CA PHE A 593 -38.92 -23.52 3.06
C PHE A 593 -39.82 -22.84 4.11
N ARG A 594 -39.88 -21.50 4.07
CA ARG A 594 -40.67 -20.71 5.04
C ARG A 594 -42.10 -20.50 4.57
N ASP A 595 -42.27 -20.00 3.35
CA ASP A 595 -43.55 -19.72 2.75
C ASP A 595 -43.62 -20.40 1.37
N PRO A 596 -44.68 -21.18 1.05
CA PRO A 596 -44.86 -21.76 -0.28
C PRO A 596 -44.81 -20.73 -1.42
N ALA A 597 -45.26 -19.49 -1.17
CA ALA A 597 -45.27 -18.43 -2.19
C ALA A 597 -43.87 -17.88 -2.51
N GLU A 598 -42.91 -18.03 -1.59
CA GLU A 598 -41.52 -17.60 -1.75
C GLU A 598 -40.56 -18.76 -2.04
N ALA A 599 -41.08 -20.00 -2.09
CA ALA A 599 -40.29 -21.20 -2.29
C ALA A 599 -39.89 -21.36 -3.78
N THR A 600 -38.64 -21.03 -4.08
CA THR A 600 -38.08 -21.12 -5.45
C THR A 600 -38.27 -22.52 -6.04
N GLY A 601 -38.87 -22.60 -7.24
CA GLY A 601 -39.06 -23.84 -8.00
C GLY A 601 -40.10 -24.82 -7.43
N LEU A 602 -40.83 -24.48 -6.36
CA LEU A 602 -41.77 -25.38 -5.71
C LEU A 602 -42.90 -25.86 -6.64
N SER A 603 -43.47 -24.97 -7.45
CA SER A 603 -44.55 -25.31 -8.40
C SER A 603 -44.10 -26.33 -9.46
N GLN A 604 -42.85 -26.21 -9.93
CA GLN A 604 -42.24 -27.14 -10.88
C GLN A 604 -42.06 -28.53 -10.23
N LEU A 605 -41.49 -28.57 -9.02
CA LEU A 605 -41.31 -29.83 -8.27
C LEU A 605 -42.65 -30.53 -8.01
N GLN A 606 -43.68 -29.78 -7.60
CA GLN A 606 -45.03 -30.33 -7.38
C GLN A 606 -45.67 -30.88 -8.65
N SER A 607 -45.42 -30.25 -9.80
CA SER A 607 -45.91 -30.74 -11.09
C SER A 607 -45.28 -32.08 -11.46
N LEU A 608 -43.95 -32.20 -11.34
CA LEU A 608 -43.22 -33.43 -11.63
C LEU A 608 -43.58 -34.57 -10.65
N ALA A 609 -43.78 -34.23 -9.38
CA ALA A 609 -44.25 -35.20 -8.39
C ALA A 609 -45.64 -35.75 -8.71
N ARG A 610 -46.56 -34.92 -9.21
CA ARG A 610 -47.90 -35.36 -9.67
C ARG A 610 -47.85 -36.23 -10.92
N ALA A 611 -46.89 -35.97 -11.81
CA ALA A 611 -46.65 -36.79 -13.00
C ALA A 611 -46.01 -38.15 -12.65
N GLY A 612 -45.44 -38.30 -11.44
CA GLY A 612 -44.77 -39.50 -10.98
C GLY A 612 -43.28 -39.57 -11.31
N ASP A 613 -42.70 -38.48 -11.82
CA ASP A 613 -41.30 -38.43 -12.29
C ASP A 613 -40.29 -38.27 -11.15
N ILE A 614 -40.72 -37.74 -9.99
CA ILE A 614 -39.89 -37.55 -8.79
C ILE A 614 -40.70 -37.86 -7.51
N SER A 615 -40.01 -38.18 -6.42
CA SER A 615 -40.55 -38.10 -5.05
C SER A 615 -40.32 -36.69 -4.50
N LEU A 616 -41.35 -36.07 -3.93
CA LEU A 616 -41.24 -34.75 -3.30
C LEU A 616 -41.85 -34.77 -1.91
N THR A 617 -41.03 -34.44 -0.91
CA THR A 617 -41.46 -34.15 0.45
C THR A 617 -41.18 -32.69 0.77
N THR A 618 -42.18 -31.97 1.29
CA THR A 618 -42.03 -30.54 1.58
C THR A 618 -42.25 -30.25 3.06
N PHE A 619 -41.48 -29.30 3.60
CA PHE A 619 -41.57 -28.87 4.98
C PHE A 619 -41.70 -27.33 5.03
N THR A 620 -42.82 -26.85 5.57
CA THR A 620 -43.06 -25.41 5.74
C THR A 620 -42.72 -24.99 7.17
N THR A 621 -41.97 -23.91 7.33
CA THR A 621 -41.45 -23.43 8.63
C THR A 621 -41.97 -22.05 9.04
N GLY A 622 -42.76 -21.38 8.19
CA GLY A 622 -43.43 -20.10 8.47
C GLY A 622 -44.81 -20.25 9.09
N THR A 623 -45.34 -19.15 9.63
CA THR A 623 -46.61 -19.09 10.39
C THR A 623 -47.85 -18.69 9.58
N SER A 624 -47.72 -18.44 8.27
CA SER A 624 -48.76 -17.86 7.41
C SER A 624 -49.72 -18.87 6.76
N GLY A 625 -49.42 -20.17 6.78
CA GLY A 625 -50.35 -21.25 6.39
C GLY A 625 -50.97 -21.89 7.63
N GLY A 626 -52.27 -22.20 7.61
CA GLY A 626 -53.11 -22.60 8.76
C GLY A 626 -52.71 -23.83 9.61
N ALA A 627 -51.48 -24.34 9.50
CA ALA A 627 -50.87 -25.26 10.45
C ALA A 627 -49.48 -24.70 10.80
N GLY A 628 -49.30 -24.17 12.02
CA GLY A 628 -48.05 -23.55 12.45
C GLY A 628 -46.84 -24.49 12.23
N GLY A 629 -45.99 -24.15 11.27
CA GLY A 629 -44.87 -25.00 10.85
C GLY A 629 -43.77 -25.08 11.90
N ARG A 630 -43.45 -26.29 12.38
CA ARG A 630 -42.25 -26.58 13.20
C ARG A 630 -41.12 -26.97 12.24
N ARG A 631 -39.87 -26.54 12.51
CA ARG A 631 -38.70 -27.02 11.74
C ARG A 631 -38.66 -28.56 11.75
N PRO A 632 -38.44 -29.23 10.62
CA PRO A 632 -38.35 -30.68 10.59
C PRO A 632 -37.15 -31.15 11.41
N SER A 633 -37.28 -32.30 12.08
CA SER A 633 -36.15 -32.92 12.76
C SER A 633 -35.22 -33.59 11.74
N VAL A 634 -33.97 -33.85 12.11
CA VAL A 634 -33.01 -34.55 11.25
C VAL A 634 -33.52 -35.94 10.91
N GLU A 635 -34.15 -36.62 11.86
CA GLU A 635 -34.77 -37.94 11.67
C GLU A 635 -35.84 -37.89 10.58
N ALA A 636 -36.71 -36.87 10.60
CA ALA A 636 -37.71 -36.69 9.56
C ALA A 636 -37.10 -36.39 8.18
N LEU A 637 -35.93 -35.72 8.14
CA LEU A 637 -35.23 -35.41 6.91
C LEU A 637 -34.45 -36.59 6.33
N ILE A 638 -34.03 -37.56 7.14
CA ILE A 638 -33.30 -38.75 6.68
C ILE A 638 -34.15 -40.02 6.60
N ASP A 639 -35.39 -39.95 7.09
CA ASP A 639 -36.33 -41.09 7.18
C ASP A 639 -36.45 -41.84 5.86
N GLY A 640 -36.26 -43.16 5.88
CA GLY A 640 -36.40 -44.02 4.70
C GLY A 640 -35.33 -43.85 3.60
N ILE A 641 -34.19 -43.20 3.86
CA ILE A 641 -33.04 -43.16 2.93
C ILE A 641 -32.24 -44.48 2.99
N ASP A 642 -32.09 -45.04 4.19
CA ASP A 642 -31.36 -46.29 4.46
C ASP A 642 -31.93 -47.50 3.72
N VAL A 643 -33.25 -47.57 3.57
CA VAL A 643 -33.98 -48.63 2.84
C VAL A 643 -33.91 -48.51 1.32
N LYS A 644 -33.33 -47.43 0.76
CA LYS A 644 -33.20 -47.23 -0.70
C LYS A 644 -32.00 -47.94 -1.32
N GLY A 645 -31.17 -48.64 -0.54
CA GLY A 645 -29.95 -49.30 -1.03
C GLY A 645 -28.81 -48.30 -1.33
N PRO A 646 -27.84 -48.62 -2.21
CA PRO A 646 -26.79 -47.70 -2.63
C PRO A 646 -27.36 -46.40 -3.23
N ALA A 647 -27.23 -45.27 -2.52
CA ALA A 647 -27.80 -43.99 -2.94
C ALA A 647 -26.76 -42.87 -2.94
N GLN A 648 -27.00 -41.83 -3.74
CA GLN A 648 -26.25 -40.57 -3.66
C GLN A 648 -27.12 -39.55 -2.95
N VAL A 649 -26.57 -38.88 -1.93
CA VAL A 649 -27.29 -37.90 -1.11
C VAL A 649 -26.62 -36.55 -1.27
N VAL A 650 -27.38 -35.54 -1.67
CA VAL A 650 -26.93 -34.16 -1.82
C VAL A 650 -27.58 -33.32 -0.74
N VAL A 651 -26.77 -32.68 0.08
CA VAL A 651 -27.23 -31.76 1.14
C VAL A 651 -26.79 -30.35 0.78
N CYS A 652 -27.74 -29.42 0.67
CA CYS A 652 -27.45 -28.03 0.34
C CYS A 652 -28.39 -27.06 1.08
N GLY A 653 -27.80 -26.19 1.89
CA GLY A 653 -28.49 -25.23 2.75
C GLY A 653 -27.49 -24.45 3.62
N PRO A 654 -27.95 -23.59 4.53
CA PRO A 654 -27.07 -22.90 5.49
C PRO A 654 -26.28 -23.90 6.35
N GLU A 655 -25.09 -23.55 6.87
CA GLU A 655 -24.27 -24.53 7.63
C GLU A 655 -25.01 -25.11 8.86
N GLY A 656 -25.89 -24.34 9.51
CA GLY A 656 -26.76 -24.83 10.58
C GLY A 656 -27.83 -25.84 10.15
N PHE A 657 -28.00 -26.07 8.85
CA PHE A 657 -28.82 -27.13 8.23
C PHE A 657 -27.94 -28.28 7.72
N ASN A 658 -26.81 -27.97 7.07
CA ASN A 658 -25.91 -28.97 6.49
C ASN A 658 -25.19 -29.81 7.57
N ALA A 659 -24.69 -29.18 8.65
CA ALA A 659 -23.86 -29.87 9.65
C ALA A 659 -24.57 -31.04 10.35
N PRO A 660 -25.81 -30.90 10.88
CA PRO A 660 -26.49 -32.02 11.53
C PRO A 660 -26.80 -33.18 10.59
N LEU A 661 -27.07 -32.89 9.30
CA LEU A 661 -27.29 -33.91 8.28
C LEU A 661 -25.99 -34.64 7.94
N ARG A 662 -24.88 -33.91 7.79
CA ARG A 662 -23.54 -34.46 7.56
C ARG A 662 -23.13 -35.44 8.67
N GLU A 663 -23.42 -35.10 9.93
CA GLU A 663 -23.20 -35.98 11.08
C GLU A 663 -24.11 -37.21 11.07
N ALA A 664 -25.40 -37.03 10.76
CA ALA A 664 -26.36 -38.12 10.70
C ALA A 664 -26.08 -39.12 9.57
N PHE A 665 -25.42 -38.68 8.49
CA PHE A 665 -25.02 -39.55 7.37
C PHE A 665 -23.65 -40.23 7.56
N ALA A 666 -22.78 -39.73 8.44
CA ALA A 666 -21.47 -40.32 8.71
C ALA A 666 -21.47 -41.83 9.04
N PRO A 667 -22.46 -42.41 9.77
CA PRO A 667 -22.49 -43.84 10.05
C PRO A 667 -23.04 -44.70 8.90
N LEU A 668 -23.58 -44.11 7.82
CA LEU A 668 -24.19 -44.85 6.72
C LEU A 668 -23.16 -45.14 5.62
N THR A 669 -22.78 -46.42 5.48
CA THR A 669 -21.76 -46.85 4.50
C THR A 669 -22.34 -47.21 3.12
N ASN A 670 -23.67 -47.26 3.01
CA ASN A 670 -24.40 -47.56 1.77
C ASN A 670 -24.79 -46.31 0.99
N ILE A 671 -24.33 -45.12 1.38
CA ILE A 671 -24.63 -43.88 0.67
C ILE A 671 -23.36 -43.09 0.38
N GLU A 672 -23.37 -42.38 -0.73
CA GLU A 672 -22.33 -41.41 -1.09
C GLU A 672 -22.90 -40.01 -0.87
N VAL A 673 -22.29 -39.24 0.04
CA VAL A 673 -22.83 -37.97 0.50
C VAL A 673 -22.02 -36.82 -0.11
N PHE A 674 -22.71 -35.97 -0.84
CA PHE A 674 -22.21 -34.69 -1.34
C PHE A 674 -22.83 -33.58 -0.48
N VAL A 675 -21.98 -32.79 0.17
CA VAL A 675 -22.45 -31.62 0.92
C VAL A 675 -21.92 -30.38 0.24
N GLU A 676 -22.82 -29.55 -0.25
CA GLU A 676 -22.47 -28.30 -0.91
C GLU A 676 -22.46 -27.16 0.12
N ASP A 677 -21.27 -26.65 0.42
CA ASP A 677 -21.04 -25.59 1.40
C ASP A 677 -20.62 -24.29 0.67
N PHE A 678 -21.58 -23.48 0.22
CA PHE A 678 -21.30 -22.20 -0.46
C PHE A 678 -21.05 -21.01 0.48
N GLN A 679 -20.71 -21.25 1.75
CA GLN A 679 -20.51 -20.21 2.75
C GLN A 679 -19.05 -19.78 2.89
N GLU A 680 -18.43 -19.23 1.84
CA GLU A 680 -17.19 -18.45 1.97
C GLU A 680 -17.22 -17.16 1.14
N THR A 681 -17.98 -16.18 1.63
CA THR A 681 -17.56 -14.78 1.67
C THR A 681 -18.49 -14.09 2.67
N ILE A 682 -17.92 -13.44 3.68
CA ILE A 682 -18.57 -12.70 4.81
C ILE A 682 -18.62 -13.49 6.14
N GLY A 683 -17.61 -13.24 7.00
CA GLY A 683 -17.72 -12.88 8.42
C GLY A 683 -18.41 -13.78 9.47
N ARG A 684 -17.65 -14.04 10.57
CA ARG A 684 -18.01 -14.51 11.94
C ARG A 684 -18.17 -16.04 12.08
N GLY A 685 -17.56 -16.78 13.01
CA GLY A 685 -17.27 -16.60 14.45
C GLY A 685 -18.32 -17.38 15.27
N VAL A 686 -18.03 -18.53 15.90
CA VAL A 686 -17.77 -18.70 17.36
C VAL A 686 -17.70 -20.22 17.72
N ASN A 687 -16.75 -20.59 18.60
CA ASN A 687 -16.58 -21.88 19.34
C ASN A 687 -17.63 -22.01 20.48
N PRO A 688 -18.00 -23.19 21.05
CA PRO A 688 -17.05 -24.21 21.55
C PRO A 688 -17.56 -25.69 21.60
N GLY A 689 -16.64 -26.67 21.58
CA GLY A 689 -16.96 -28.03 22.05
C GLY A 689 -16.10 -29.11 21.39
N ALA A 690 -15.43 -29.92 22.21
CA ALA A 690 -14.46 -30.93 21.82
C ALA A 690 -15.00 -32.02 20.87
N GLY A 691 -14.16 -32.48 19.93
CA GLY A 691 -14.30 -33.81 19.32
C GLY A 691 -13.91 -33.91 17.85
N SER A 692 -12.62 -34.15 17.58
CA SER A 692 -12.05 -34.86 16.42
C SER A 692 -12.45 -34.46 14.98
N GLY A 693 -11.48 -33.91 14.24
CA GLY A 693 -11.10 -34.56 12.97
C GLY A 693 -11.41 -33.91 11.63
N ARG A 694 -11.50 -32.57 11.49
CA ARG A 694 -11.34 -31.86 10.20
C ARG A 694 -10.74 -30.47 10.44
N GLY A 695 -9.41 -30.30 10.35
CA GLY A 695 -8.77 -29.06 10.85
C GLY A 695 -7.44 -28.67 10.20
N ALA A 696 -7.20 -28.97 8.92
CA ALA A 696 -5.90 -28.71 8.30
C ALA A 696 -5.81 -27.41 7.48
N ALA A 697 -6.89 -26.93 6.81
CA ALA A 697 -6.80 -25.81 5.87
C ALA A 697 -6.75 -24.41 6.51
N HIS A 698 -7.15 -24.27 7.78
CA HIS A 698 -7.09 -22.99 8.52
C HIS A 698 -6.00 -22.97 9.61
N ALA A 699 -5.13 -23.98 9.65
CA ALA A 699 -4.07 -24.03 10.64
C ALA A 699 -2.93 -23.08 10.22
N ILE A 700 -2.68 -22.04 11.03
CA ILE A 700 -1.52 -21.14 10.95
C ILE A 700 -0.21 -21.95 10.94
N ARG A 701 -0.20 -23.10 11.60
CA ARG A 701 0.89 -24.09 11.57
C ARG A 701 0.38 -25.38 10.95
N PRO A 702 0.93 -25.82 9.79
CA PRO A 702 0.55 -27.09 9.17
C PRO A 702 0.71 -28.27 10.15
N PRO A 703 -0.21 -29.24 10.18
CA PRO A 703 -0.14 -30.39 11.10
C PRO A 703 1.18 -31.16 11.01
N ASP A 704 1.76 -31.25 9.81
CA ASP A 704 2.96 -32.03 9.52
C ASP A 704 4.25 -31.20 9.51
N PHE A 705 4.19 -29.93 9.93
CA PHE A 705 5.37 -29.07 9.97
C PHE A 705 6.36 -29.54 11.05
N ILE A 706 7.53 -29.99 10.61
CA ILE A 706 8.71 -30.28 11.43
C ILE A 706 9.76 -29.19 11.14
N PRO A 707 10.15 -28.37 12.13
CA PRO A 707 11.15 -27.33 11.90
C PRO A 707 12.51 -27.95 11.57
N GLU A 708 13.21 -27.36 10.59
CA GLU A 708 14.55 -27.81 10.15
C GLU A 708 15.58 -27.75 11.28
N ARG A 709 15.34 -26.87 12.27
CA ARG A 709 16.12 -26.78 13.50
C ARG A 709 15.24 -27.24 14.66
N PRO A 710 15.66 -28.26 15.44
CA PRO A 710 14.92 -28.68 16.62
C PRO A 710 14.64 -27.50 17.55
N ARG A 711 13.56 -27.58 18.34
CA ARG A 711 13.20 -26.56 19.36
C ARG A 711 14.36 -26.23 20.32
N GLU A 712 15.33 -27.13 20.46
CA GLU A 712 16.49 -27.03 21.34
C GLU A 712 17.72 -26.36 20.69
N SER A 713 17.69 -26.10 19.38
CA SER A 713 18.94 -26.08 18.60
C SER A 713 19.72 -24.77 18.57
N LEU A 714 19.23 -23.60 18.99
CA LEU A 714 20.09 -22.40 18.95
C LEU A 714 20.00 -21.42 20.11
N PHE A 715 18.86 -21.24 20.80
CA PHE A 715 18.79 -20.24 21.88
C PHE A 715 17.79 -20.56 23.00
N THR A 716 17.35 -21.81 23.11
CA THR A 716 16.37 -22.31 24.09
C THR A 716 17.03 -23.05 25.25
N ARG A 717 18.16 -22.56 25.77
CA ARG A 717 18.75 -23.19 26.94
C ARG A 717 17.91 -22.86 28.18
N LYS A 718 17.54 -23.89 28.94
CA LYS A 718 16.98 -23.74 30.29
C LYS A 718 17.93 -23.01 31.26
N ALA A 719 19.21 -22.84 30.91
CA ALA A 719 20.22 -22.10 31.66
C ALA A 719 21.12 -21.26 30.73
N PRO A 720 21.50 -20.02 31.10
CA PRO A 720 22.37 -19.19 30.28
C PRO A 720 23.71 -19.88 29.96
N GLY A 721 24.21 -19.72 28.73
CA GLY A 721 25.50 -20.25 28.33
C GLY A 721 26.64 -19.37 28.85
N SER A 722 27.88 -19.82 28.73
CA SER A 722 29.01 -18.89 28.90
C SER A 722 28.95 -17.81 27.83
N MET A 723 29.37 -16.58 28.15
CA MET A 723 29.38 -15.45 27.19
C MET A 723 30.10 -15.83 25.89
N ALA A 724 31.23 -16.55 25.98
CA ALA A 724 31.97 -17.02 24.81
C ALA A 724 31.13 -17.93 23.91
N LYS A 725 30.32 -18.82 24.50
CA LYS A 725 29.46 -19.72 23.74
C LYS A 725 28.27 -18.98 23.12
N GLU A 726 27.64 -18.07 23.87
CA GLU A 726 26.56 -17.24 23.33
C GLU A 726 27.05 -16.31 22.21
N ALA A 727 28.25 -15.75 22.33
CA ALA A 727 28.88 -14.93 21.30
C ALA A 727 29.17 -15.75 20.04
N GLU A 728 29.69 -16.97 20.20
CA GLU A 728 29.92 -17.88 19.08
C GLU A 728 28.62 -18.28 18.38
N ASP A 729 27.59 -18.67 19.13
CA ASP A 729 26.28 -19.07 18.58
C ASP A 729 25.63 -17.89 17.82
N PHE A 730 25.73 -16.67 18.36
CA PHE A 730 25.27 -15.45 17.70
C PHE A 730 26.03 -15.15 16.40
N LEU A 731 27.37 -15.14 16.43
CA LEU A 731 28.18 -14.80 15.25
C LEU A 731 28.00 -15.83 14.13
N ARG A 732 27.90 -17.11 14.47
CA ARG A 732 27.61 -18.15 13.47
C ARG A 732 26.25 -17.95 12.81
N GLU A 733 25.25 -17.46 13.53
CA GLU A 733 23.96 -17.13 12.93
C GLU A 733 24.06 -15.87 12.05
N PHE A 734 24.75 -14.82 12.51
CA PHE A 734 24.97 -13.60 11.74
C PHE A 734 25.69 -13.86 10.40
N TYR A 735 26.80 -14.60 10.42
CA TYR A 735 27.53 -14.92 9.19
C TYR A 735 26.70 -15.82 8.28
N ARG A 736 25.93 -16.75 8.84
CA ARG A 736 25.04 -17.61 8.03
C ARG A 736 23.95 -16.81 7.33
N SER A 737 23.41 -15.76 7.96
CA SER A 737 22.30 -14.98 7.39
C SER A 737 22.78 -13.82 6.52
N GLU A 738 23.71 -13.00 7.01
CA GLU A 738 24.09 -11.74 6.37
C GLU A 738 25.34 -11.87 5.49
N ARG A 739 26.22 -12.83 5.79
CA ARG A 739 27.52 -12.98 5.12
C ARG A 739 27.86 -14.43 4.79
N PRO A 740 26.99 -15.17 4.07
CA PRO A 740 27.12 -16.63 3.91
C PRO A 740 28.36 -17.08 3.12
N LYS A 741 29.05 -16.16 2.45
CA LYS A 741 30.29 -16.42 1.70
C LYS A 741 31.57 -16.17 2.52
N GLU A 742 31.44 -15.59 3.72
CA GLU A 742 32.58 -15.27 4.60
C GLU A 742 32.71 -16.32 5.72
N ASP A 743 33.94 -16.64 6.11
CA ASP A 743 34.21 -17.54 7.25
C ASP A 743 34.25 -16.74 8.57
N PRO A 744 33.42 -17.07 9.58
CA PRO A 744 33.45 -16.39 10.87
C PRO A 744 34.71 -16.66 11.71
N ALA A 745 35.62 -17.56 11.31
CA ALA A 745 36.76 -18.00 12.12
C ALA A 745 37.64 -16.86 12.68
N GLU A 746 37.98 -15.87 11.87
CA GLU A 746 38.81 -14.73 12.29
C GLU A 746 38.08 -13.85 13.33
N ARG A 747 36.81 -13.52 13.05
CA ARG A 747 35.98 -12.73 13.96
C ARG A 747 35.73 -13.47 15.28
N LEU A 748 35.51 -14.78 15.23
CA LEU A 748 35.38 -15.63 16.41
C LEU A 748 36.67 -15.65 17.23
N GLY A 749 37.84 -15.70 16.59
CA GLY A 749 39.14 -15.60 17.26
C GLY A 749 39.28 -14.27 18.03
N THR A 750 39.01 -13.16 17.34
CA THR A 750 39.05 -11.81 17.92
C THR A 750 38.11 -11.66 19.12
N VAL A 751 36.90 -12.20 19.04
CA VAL A 751 35.91 -12.13 20.13
C VAL A 751 36.31 -13.00 21.31
N ARG A 752 36.85 -14.21 21.08
CA ARG A 752 37.35 -15.08 22.17
C ARG A 752 38.49 -14.43 22.94
N GLU A 753 39.43 -13.79 22.24
CA GLU A 753 40.52 -13.05 22.86
C GLU A 753 40.00 -11.87 23.69
N ALA A 754 39.09 -11.07 23.14
CA ALA A 754 38.49 -9.93 23.85
C ALA A 754 37.79 -10.37 25.15
N ILE A 755 37.04 -11.48 25.12
CA ILE A 755 36.38 -12.05 26.29
C ILE A 755 37.42 -12.53 27.32
N GLY A 756 38.50 -13.18 26.87
CA GLY A 756 39.57 -13.66 27.76
C GLY A 756 40.32 -12.52 28.48
N ILE A 757 40.50 -11.38 27.82
CA ILE A 757 41.24 -10.22 28.38
C ILE A 757 40.33 -9.31 29.21
N ARG A 758 39.14 -8.97 28.70
CA ARG A 758 38.27 -7.91 29.25
C ARG A 758 37.02 -8.44 29.95
N GLY A 759 36.78 -9.75 29.88
CA GLY A 759 35.53 -10.36 30.37
C GLY A 759 34.29 -9.99 29.54
N SER A 760 34.45 -9.30 28.41
CA SER A 760 33.36 -8.81 27.55
C SER A 760 33.81 -8.66 26.09
N TRP A 761 32.86 -8.42 25.19
CA TRP A 761 33.14 -8.15 23.77
C TRP A 761 32.16 -7.13 23.19
N ARG A 762 32.59 -6.40 22.15
CA ARG A 762 31.79 -5.37 21.48
C ARG A 762 31.37 -5.84 20.09
N LYS A 763 30.07 -5.80 19.83
CA LYS A 763 29.49 -6.04 18.50
C LYS A 763 29.88 -4.92 17.53
N THR A 764 30.08 -5.25 16.26
CA THR A 764 30.11 -4.24 15.17
C THR A 764 28.72 -3.59 15.02
N ALA A 765 28.62 -2.52 14.21
CA ALA A 765 27.33 -1.90 13.93
C ALA A 765 26.37 -2.89 13.23
N ASP A 766 26.85 -3.63 12.22
CA ASP A 766 26.08 -4.65 11.51
C ASP A 766 25.61 -5.78 12.45
N GLU A 767 26.51 -6.27 13.32
CA GLU A 767 26.19 -7.29 14.32
C GLU A 767 25.13 -6.76 15.32
N LEU A 768 25.22 -5.49 15.73
CA LEU A 768 24.24 -4.89 16.63
C LEU A 768 22.88 -4.69 15.95
N ALA A 769 22.87 -4.28 14.68
CA ALA A 769 21.64 -4.08 13.91
C ALA A 769 20.93 -5.42 13.73
N PHE A 770 21.68 -6.45 13.34
CA PHE A 770 21.19 -7.82 13.26
C PHE A 770 20.63 -8.32 14.61
N ALA A 771 21.34 -8.05 15.71
CA ALA A 771 20.87 -8.44 17.04
C ALA A 771 19.52 -7.80 17.39
N ALA A 772 19.34 -6.50 17.14
CA ALA A 772 18.09 -5.79 17.42
C ALA A 772 16.93 -6.25 16.52
N GLN A 773 17.20 -6.45 15.23
CA GLN A 773 16.22 -6.94 14.26
C GLN A 773 15.74 -8.35 14.60
N VAL A 774 16.65 -9.27 14.89
CA VAL A 774 16.31 -10.64 15.28
C VAL A 774 15.63 -10.68 16.64
N ALA A 775 15.99 -9.81 17.59
CA ALA A 775 15.27 -9.67 18.86
C ALA A 775 13.80 -9.28 18.66
N TRP A 776 13.51 -8.41 17.70
CA TRP A 776 12.12 -8.07 17.35
C TRP A 776 11.39 -9.24 16.71
N ARG A 777 12.01 -9.91 15.72
CA ARG A 777 11.48 -11.14 15.11
C ARG A 777 11.15 -12.23 16.14
N ASN A 778 11.96 -12.31 17.18
CA ASN A 778 11.82 -13.28 18.26
C ASN A 778 10.83 -12.85 19.36
N ALA A 779 10.30 -11.63 19.34
CA ALA A 779 9.47 -11.09 20.42
C ALA A 779 8.08 -11.78 20.47
N PRO A 780 7.80 -12.64 21.47
CA PRO A 780 6.60 -13.48 21.47
C PRO A 780 5.30 -12.68 21.67
N ARG A 781 5.40 -11.44 22.15
CA ARG A 781 4.28 -10.54 22.44
C ARG A 781 4.01 -9.52 21.32
N CYS A 782 4.79 -9.52 20.25
CA CYS A 782 4.67 -8.53 19.19
C CYS A 782 3.91 -9.11 17.99
N ILE A 783 2.80 -8.45 17.61
CA ILE A 783 2.03 -8.81 16.42
C ILE A 783 2.65 -8.24 15.12
N GLY A 784 3.31 -7.09 15.18
CA GLY A 784 3.89 -6.38 14.02
C GLY A 784 5.20 -6.96 13.48
N ARG A 785 5.45 -8.26 13.64
CA ARG A 785 6.75 -8.89 13.35
C ARG A 785 7.07 -9.05 11.87
N LEU A 786 6.11 -8.88 10.96
CA LEU A 786 6.36 -8.93 9.51
C LEU A 786 7.45 -7.94 9.06
N TYR A 787 7.53 -6.78 9.72
CA TYR A 787 8.40 -5.66 9.38
C TYR A 787 9.80 -5.72 10.02
N TRP A 788 10.17 -6.83 10.66
CA TRP A 788 11.36 -6.92 11.53
C TRP A 788 12.68 -6.50 10.86
N LYS A 789 12.84 -6.74 9.55
CA LYS A 789 14.02 -6.34 8.77
C LYS A 789 14.13 -4.83 8.53
N GLY A 790 13.03 -4.10 8.67
CA GLY A 790 12.98 -2.65 8.47
C GLY A 790 13.39 -1.82 9.69
N LEU A 791 13.83 -2.44 10.78
CA LEU A 791 14.22 -1.74 12.00
C LEU A 791 15.54 -0.98 11.80
N HIS A 792 15.50 0.33 11.95
CA HIS A 792 16.68 1.20 11.86
C HIS A 792 17.44 1.26 13.20
N LEU A 793 18.73 0.90 13.19
CA LEU A 793 19.60 1.01 14.37
C LEU A 793 20.23 2.40 14.46
N ARG A 794 20.08 3.04 15.61
CA ARG A 794 20.87 4.19 16.06
C ARG A 794 21.86 3.71 17.13
N ASP A 795 23.14 3.66 16.81
CA ASP A 795 24.18 3.20 17.75
C ASP A 795 24.55 4.33 18.71
N GLY A 796 24.05 4.27 19.94
CA GLY A 796 24.30 5.25 21.01
C GLY A 796 25.30 4.76 22.06
N ARG A 797 26.06 3.68 21.77
CA ARG A 797 26.94 3.03 22.77
C ARG A 797 28.10 3.88 23.25
N ASP A 798 28.40 4.99 22.58
CA ASP A 798 29.48 5.90 22.97
C ASP A 798 28.96 7.08 23.83
N LEU A 799 27.64 7.15 24.08
CA LEU A 799 27.01 8.19 24.91
C LEU A 799 26.89 7.72 26.36
N GLN A 800 27.32 8.56 27.32
CA GLN A 800 27.47 8.17 28.72
C GLN A 800 26.72 9.10 29.68
N THR A 801 26.60 10.39 29.35
CA THR A 801 25.93 11.37 30.23
C THR A 801 24.43 11.43 29.99
N ALA A 802 23.66 11.76 31.02
CA ALA A 802 22.21 11.86 30.91
C ALA A 802 21.77 12.91 29.87
N ASP A 803 22.53 14.01 29.73
CA ASP A 803 22.27 15.09 28.77
C ASP A 803 22.45 14.64 27.31
N GLU A 804 23.57 13.96 27.00
CA GLU A 804 23.83 13.39 25.66
C GLU A 804 22.76 12.38 25.26
N ILE A 805 22.38 11.54 26.23
CA ILE A 805 21.36 10.53 26.04
C ILE A 805 20.00 11.19 25.78
N ALA A 806 19.60 12.21 26.55
CA ALA A 806 18.35 12.92 26.34
C ALA A 806 18.25 13.49 24.91
N LEU A 807 19.32 14.13 24.44
CA LEU A 807 19.40 14.64 23.07
C LEU A 807 19.25 13.53 22.03
N ALA A 808 19.94 12.39 22.21
CA ALA A 808 19.82 11.25 21.31
C ALA A 808 18.40 10.65 21.28
N LEU A 809 17.68 10.67 22.40
CA LEU A 809 16.28 10.24 22.46
C LEU A 809 15.34 11.23 21.77
N PHE A 810 15.57 12.53 21.89
CA PHE A 810 14.77 13.52 21.14
C PHE A 810 14.99 13.35 19.62
N GLU A 811 16.22 13.13 19.18
CA GLU A 811 16.50 12.81 17.78
C GLU A 811 15.87 11.48 17.34
N HIS A 812 15.88 10.46 18.20
CA HIS A 812 15.15 9.21 17.94
C HIS A 812 13.67 9.49 17.70
N MET A 813 13.02 10.32 18.54
CA MET A 813 11.61 10.66 18.39
C MET A 813 11.33 11.42 17.08
N ARG A 814 12.18 12.39 16.71
CA ARG A 814 12.09 13.11 15.42
C ARG A 814 12.24 12.18 14.23
N PHE A 815 13.24 11.30 14.28
CA PHE A 815 13.49 10.31 13.23
C PHE A 815 12.27 9.40 13.05
N ALA A 816 11.75 8.87 14.15
CA ALA A 816 10.62 7.97 14.15
C ALA A 816 9.33 8.62 13.61
N PHE A 817 9.08 9.91 13.90
CA PHE A 817 7.85 10.60 13.50
C PHE A 817 7.72 10.80 12.00
N ASN A 818 8.78 11.24 11.31
CA ASN A 818 8.83 11.30 9.84
C ASN A 818 7.56 11.90 9.19
N GLY A 819 7.08 13.04 9.72
CA GLY A 819 5.88 13.72 9.22
C GLY A 819 4.57 12.92 9.34
N GLY A 820 4.53 11.91 10.20
CA GLY A 820 3.40 10.98 10.37
C GLY A 820 3.61 9.62 9.69
N ALA A 821 4.56 9.49 8.75
CA ALA A 821 4.93 8.23 8.11
C ALA A 821 5.90 7.41 8.99
N ILE A 822 5.39 6.92 10.12
CA ILE A 822 6.18 6.38 11.23
C ILE A 822 7.24 5.35 10.79
N ARG A 823 8.50 5.59 11.19
CA ARG A 823 9.65 4.73 10.93
C ARG A 823 10.00 3.88 12.16
N PRO A 824 10.13 2.55 12.05
CA PRO A 824 10.65 1.72 13.14
C PRO A 824 12.12 2.02 13.39
N ALA A 825 12.45 2.39 14.62
CA ALA A 825 13.82 2.63 15.04
C ALA A 825 14.10 2.03 16.42
N ILE A 826 15.39 1.83 16.69
CA ILE A 826 15.91 1.48 18.01
C ILE A 826 17.19 2.26 18.27
N THR A 827 17.35 2.84 19.46
CA THR A 827 18.61 3.40 19.92
C THR A 827 19.18 2.48 20.99
N VAL A 828 20.42 2.02 20.84
CA VAL A 828 21.05 1.11 21.82
C VAL A 828 22.21 1.82 22.52
N PHE A 829 22.18 1.88 23.84
CA PHE A 829 23.21 2.51 24.67
C PHE A 829 24.20 1.48 25.25
N ASP A 830 25.28 1.98 25.84
CA ASP A 830 26.37 1.14 26.36
C ASP A 830 25.89 0.12 27.41
N PRO A 831 26.18 -1.18 27.24
CA PRO A 831 25.85 -2.19 28.23
C PRO A 831 26.72 -2.15 29.49
N SER A 832 27.87 -1.47 29.46
CA SER A 832 28.85 -1.45 30.56
C SER A 832 28.88 -0.11 31.29
N GLY A 833 28.80 1.00 30.55
CA GLY A 833 28.92 2.35 31.08
C GLY A 833 30.28 2.64 31.74
N GLN A 834 30.41 3.80 32.37
CA GLN A 834 31.54 4.13 33.25
C GLN A 834 31.49 3.30 34.56
N ASP A 835 32.61 2.69 34.96
CA ASP A 835 32.76 1.91 36.20
C ASP A 835 31.75 0.75 36.39
N GLY A 836 31.16 0.25 35.30
CA GLY A 836 30.17 -0.83 35.33
C GLY A 836 28.72 -0.38 35.53
N GLN A 837 28.45 0.93 35.53
CA GLN A 837 27.12 1.50 35.64
C GLN A 837 26.56 1.88 34.26
N ALA A 838 25.77 0.97 33.67
CA ALA A 838 25.10 1.22 32.41
C ALA A 838 24.03 2.33 32.53
N PRO A 839 23.86 3.18 31.49
CA PRO A 839 22.78 4.17 31.48
C PRO A 839 21.39 3.53 31.53
N ARG A 840 20.43 4.23 32.13
CA ARG A 840 19.04 3.76 32.34
C ARG A 840 18.03 4.89 32.23
N ILE A 841 16.77 4.53 32.03
CA ILE A 841 15.63 5.44 32.04
C ILE A 841 14.56 4.94 33.02
N TRP A 842 13.86 5.86 33.67
CA TRP A 842 12.74 5.53 34.57
C TRP A 842 11.44 5.30 33.82
N ASN A 843 11.26 6.06 32.73
CA ASN A 843 10.07 6.03 31.89
C ASN A 843 9.97 4.69 31.16
N PRO A 844 8.81 4.02 31.21
CA PRO A 844 8.58 2.82 30.43
C PRO A 844 8.29 3.10 28.96
N GLN A 845 7.87 4.33 28.65
CA GLN A 845 7.73 4.83 27.30
C GLN A 845 8.27 6.25 27.21
N LEU A 846 8.85 6.63 26.06
CA LEU A 846 9.39 7.98 25.89
C LEU A 846 8.31 9.05 25.82
N GLN A 847 7.11 8.69 25.39
CA GLN A 847 5.92 9.54 25.47
C GLN A 847 4.84 8.79 26.24
N LEU A 848 4.48 9.35 27.39
CA LEU A 848 3.51 8.74 28.29
C LEU A 848 2.83 9.84 29.09
N TYR A 849 1.52 9.73 29.26
CA TYR A 849 0.80 10.71 30.08
C TYR A 849 0.99 10.44 31.57
N ALA A 850 1.10 11.51 32.34
CA ALA A 850 1.13 11.49 33.79
C ALA A 850 -0.19 10.99 34.37
N GLY A 851 -0.14 10.51 35.60
CA GLY A 851 -1.33 10.27 36.41
C GLY A 851 -1.04 10.50 37.87
N TYR A 852 -1.99 11.08 38.60
CA TYR A 852 -1.84 11.33 40.03
C TYR A 852 -3.19 11.59 40.69
N ARG A 853 -3.23 11.47 42.02
CA ARG A 853 -4.41 11.80 42.82
C ARG A 853 -4.22 13.15 43.50
N LEU A 854 -5.21 14.02 43.34
CA LEU A 854 -5.30 15.27 44.11
C LEU A 854 -5.56 14.95 45.58
N ARG A 855 -5.34 15.93 46.46
CA ARG A 855 -5.67 15.81 47.91
C ARG A 855 -7.14 15.48 48.16
N SER A 856 -8.03 15.85 47.24
CA SER A 856 -9.46 15.51 47.28
C SER A 856 -9.74 14.02 47.02
N GLY A 857 -8.74 13.24 46.60
CA GLY A 857 -8.89 11.86 46.14
C GLY A 857 -9.24 11.73 44.66
N GLN A 858 -9.49 12.84 43.96
CA GLN A 858 -9.79 12.87 42.53
C GLN A 858 -8.56 12.43 41.72
N GLN A 859 -8.79 11.53 40.76
CA GLN A 859 -7.79 11.09 39.80
C GLN A 859 -7.68 12.09 38.63
N VAL A 860 -6.44 12.42 38.26
CA VAL A 860 -6.10 13.21 37.06
C VAL A 860 -5.16 12.37 36.20
N GLY A 861 -5.40 12.35 34.88
CA GLY A 861 -4.56 11.61 33.93
C GLY A 861 -4.65 10.09 34.12
N ASP A 862 -3.59 9.38 33.74
CA ASP A 862 -3.55 7.92 33.63
C ASP A 862 -3.23 7.22 34.97
N PRO A 863 -4.19 6.53 35.62
CA PRO A 863 -3.96 5.86 36.90
C PRO A 863 -2.84 4.82 36.87
N GLY A 864 -2.58 4.23 35.70
CA GLY A 864 -1.48 3.28 35.52
C GLY A 864 -0.10 3.91 35.75
N GLN A 865 0.00 5.24 35.72
CA GLN A 865 1.24 5.99 35.87
C GLN A 865 1.36 6.70 37.22
N ASN A 866 0.44 6.49 38.16
CA ASN A 866 0.46 7.16 39.48
C ASN A 866 1.81 7.00 40.20
N ALA A 867 2.30 5.77 40.35
CA ALA A 867 3.53 5.51 41.09
C ALA A 867 4.77 6.13 40.42
N LEU A 868 4.86 6.10 39.09
CA LEU A 868 5.95 6.73 38.35
C LEU A 868 5.88 8.25 38.48
N THR A 869 4.69 8.82 38.31
CA THR A 869 4.47 10.27 38.39
C THR A 869 4.81 10.80 39.78
N GLU A 870 4.40 10.09 40.84
CA GLU A 870 4.76 10.42 42.23
C GLU A 870 6.29 10.40 42.43
N ALA A 871 6.99 9.40 41.87
CA ALA A 871 8.45 9.33 41.92
C ALA A 871 9.13 10.50 41.19
N ILE A 872 8.58 10.91 40.03
CA ILE A 872 9.08 12.06 39.26
C ILE A 872 8.77 13.38 39.98
N MET A 873 7.61 13.51 40.61
CA MET A 873 7.26 14.67 41.45
C MET A 873 8.18 14.79 42.67
N ALA A 874 8.59 13.67 43.27
CA ALA A 874 9.56 13.65 44.37
C ALA A 874 10.96 14.16 43.96
N LEU A 875 11.28 14.15 42.66
CA LEU A 875 12.49 14.78 42.11
C LEU A 875 12.32 16.29 41.83
N GLY A 876 11.13 16.87 42.07
CA GLY A 876 10.85 18.30 41.92
C GLY A 876 10.07 18.68 40.66
N TRP A 877 9.51 17.72 39.92
CA TRP A 877 8.60 18.03 38.82
C TRP A 877 7.19 18.37 39.33
N GLU A 878 6.58 19.43 38.78
CA GLU A 878 5.25 19.88 39.17
C GLU A 878 4.27 19.75 37.98
N PRO A 879 3.23 18.89 38.07
CA PRO A 879 2.25 18.75 36.99
C PRO A 879 1.33 19.98 36.88
N SER A 880 0.90 20.31 35.66
CA SER A 880 0.03 21.45 35.35
C SER A 880 -1.44 21.25 35.70
N GLY A 881 -1.90 20.01 35.89
CA GLY A 881 -3.31 19.69 36.13
C GLY A 881 -4.07 19.10 34.93
N SER A 882 -3.42 18.96 33.77
CA SER A 882 -4.06 18.45 32.55
C SER A 882 -4.31 16.93 32.60
N GLN A 883 -5.44 16.49 32.02
CA GLN A 883 -5.76 15.05 31.87
C GLN A 883 -4.83 14.33 30.89
N PHE A 884 -4.23 15.05 29.96
CA PHE A 884 -3.29 14.52 28.96
C PHE A 884 -2.03 15.36 29.05
N GLU A 885 -1.21 15.08 30.05
CA GLU A 885 0.05 15.77 30.35
C GLU A 885 1.20 14.79 30.14
N ILE A 886 2.06 15.03 29.14
CA ILE A 886 3.18 14.13 28.86
C ILE A 886 4.23 14.28 29.97
N LEU A 887 4.65 13.15 30.55
CA LEU A 887 5.72 13.10 31.55
C LEU A 887 7.06 13.54 30.95
N PRO A 888 7.92 14.21 31.73
CA PRO A 888 9.31 14.41 31.33
C PRO A 888 10.07 13.08 31.35
N LEU A 889 11.20 13.02 30.65
CA LEU A 889 12.12 11.88 30.73
C LEU A 889 12.96 11.99 32.01
N VAL A 890 13.11 10.88 32.73
CA VAL A 890 14.07 10.77 33.83
C VAL A 890 15.14 9.75 33.48
N ILE A 891 16.35 10.27 33.24
CA ILE A 891 17.49 9.51 32.71
C ILE A 891 18.58 9.45 33.78
N GLN A 892 19.15 8.28 33.95
CA GLN A 892 20.38 8.04 34.70
C GLN A 892 21.50 7.76 33.71
N GLY A 893 22.49 8.65 33.64
CA GLY A 893 23.72 8.38 32.91
C GLY A 893 24.58 7.37 33.66
N SER A 894 25.82 7.18 33.23
CA SER A 894 26.77 6.31 33.94
C SER A 894 27.20 6.83 35.31
N ASP A 895 26.86 8.07 35.67
CA ASP A 895 27.02 8.59 37.04
C ASP A 895 25.94 8.07 38.03
N GLY A 896 24.93 7.33 37.53
CA GLY A 896 23.84 6.76 38.32
C GLY A 896 22.83 7.79 38.85
N ARG A 897 22.97 9.08 38.53
CA ARG A 897 22.12 10.14 39.10
C ARG A 897 20.92 10.43 38.19
N PRO A 898 19.68 10.38 38.71
CA PRO A 898 18.50 10.69 37.90
C PRO A 898 18.42 12.19 37.61
N ARG A 899 18.17 12.55 36.35
CA ARG A 899 17.94 13.93 35.91
C ARG A 899 16.65 14.01 35.10
N ILE A 900 15.86 15.06 35.33
CA ILE A 900 14.59 15.32 34.64
C ILE A 900 14.87 16.13 33.36
N PHE A 901 14.27 15.71 32.25
CA PHE A 901 14.32 16.39 30.96
C PHE A 901 12.91 16.56 30.41
N GLU A 902 12.45 17.80 30.30
CA GLU A 902 11.21 18.12 29.60
C GLU A 902 11.35 17.79 28.11
N LEU A 903 10.31 17.21 27.51
CA LEU A 903 10.29 16.96 26.08
C LEU A 903 10.19 18.29 25.31
N PRO A 904 11.01 18.50 24.28
CA PRO A 904 10.82 19.59 23.33
C PRO A 904 9.44 19.54 22.65
N ASP A 905 8.85 20.70 22.35
CA ASP A 905 7.53 20.78 21.72
C ASP A 905 7.46 20.04 20.38
N ASP A 906 8.55 20.07 19.62
CA ASP A 906 8.65 19.47 18.29
C ASP A 906 8.72 17.94 18.31
N VAL A 907 8.78 17.30 19.49
CA VAL A 907 8.64 15.85 19.62
C VAL A 907 7.36 15.43 20.34
N ARG A 908 6.55 16.38 20.84
CA ARG A 908 5.27 16.11 21.53
C ARG A 908 4.11 15.93 20.55
N HIS A 909 4.23 14.98 19.63
CA HIS A 909 3.20 14.75 18.61
C HIS A 909 1.98 14.04 19.21
N GLU A 910 0.86 14.74 19.29
CA GLU A 910 -0.44 14.20 19.72
C GLU A 910 -1.47 14.26 18.58
N VAL A 911 -2.35 13.26 18.52
CA VAL A 911 -3.50 13.20 17.61
C VAL A 911 -4.77 13.50 18.40
N PRO A 912 -5.46 14.62 18.13
CA PRO A 912 -6.78 14.89 18.68
C PRO A 912 -7.81 13.90 18.12
N LEU A 913 -8.57 13.26 19.01
CA LEU A 913 -9.58 12.28 18.61
C LEU A 913 -10.91 12.98 18.31
N SER A 914 -11.51 12.62 17.17
CA SER A 914 -12.78 13.18 16.72
C SER A 914 -13.64 12.15 16.01
N HIS A 915 -14.95 12.36 16.03
CA HIS A 915 -15.94 11.54 15.33
C HIS A 915 -16.91 12.43 14.54
N ARG A 916 -17.10 12.14 13.25
CA ARG A 916 -17.91 12.97 12.32
C ARG A 916 -19.38 13.05 12.74
N GLY A 917 -19.95 11.95 13.23
CA GLY A 917 -21.35 11.85 13.66
C GLY A 917 -21.68 12.32 15.08
N TYR A 918 -20.68 12.60 15.94
CA TYR A 918 -20.92 12.83 17.39
C TYR A 918 -20.16 14.07 17.90
N PRO A 919 -20.75 15.28 17.79
CA PRO A 919 -20.14 16.51 18.28
C PRO A 919 -19.86 16.52 19.80
N THR A 920 -20.71 15.85 20.57
CA THR A 920 -20.56 15.65 22.03
C THR A 920 -19.32 14.84 22.39
N PHE A 921 -18.94 13.85 21.57
CA PHE A 921 -17.66 13.15 21.71
C PHE A 921 -16.48 14.11 21.48
N ASN A 922 -16.54 14.94 20.44
CA ASN A 922 -15.47 15.92 20.16
C ASN A 922 -15.29 16.93 21.31
N ALA A 923 -16.35 17.25 22.04
CA ALA A 923 -16.30 18.13 23.21
C ALA A 923 -15.52 17.53 24.39
N MET A 924 -15.32 16.21 24.44
CA MET A 924 -14.47 15.54 25.43
C MET A 924 -12.98 15.85 25.25
N LYS A 925 -12.57 16.36 24.07
CA LYS A 925 -11.18 16.75 23.74
C LYS A 925 -10.14 15.66 24.03
N LEU A 926 -10.51 14.41 23.74
CA LEU A 926 -9.60 13.27 23.87
C LEU A 926 -8.46 13.39 22.86
N ARG A 927 -7.28 12.90 23.23
CA ARG A 927 -6.09 12.88 22.38
C ARG A 927 -5.15 11.75 22.79
N TRP A 928 -4.31 11.30 21.87
CA TRP A 928 -3.27 10.31 22.17
C TRP A 928 -1.98 10.64 21.43
N HIS A 929 -0.81 10.31 22.00
CA HIS A 929 0.46 10.55 21.33
C HIS A 929 0.61 9.68 20.07
N ALA A 930 1.35 10.16 19.08
CA ALA A 930 1.39 9.56 17.75
C ALA A 930 2.12 8.22 17.68
N ILE A 931 3.10 7.97 18.56
CA ILE A 931 4.05 6.84 18.42
C ILE A 931 4.24 6.10 19.75
N PRO A 932 4.18 4.75 19.76
CA PRO A 932 4.50 3.94 20.94
C PRO A 932 6.02 3.74 21.06
N PHE A 933 6.69 4.62 21.79
CA PHE A 933 8.12 4.46 22.12
C PHE A 933 8.29 3.62 23.38
N VAL A 934 8.71 2.37 23.28
CA VAL A 934 8.98 1.52 24.44
C VAL A 934 10.43 1.70 24.89
N SER A 935 10.66 1.93 26.19
CA SER A 935 11.99 2.27 26.72
C SER A 935 12.42 1.48 27.97
N ASP A 936 11.54 0.66 28.56
CA ASP A 936 11.86 -0.17 29.73
C ASP A 936 12.35 -1.60 29.40
N LEU A 937 12.48 -1.97 28.12
CA LEU A 937 13.02 -3.28 27.75
C LEU A 937 14.56 -3.23 27.64
N LEU A 938 15.19 -4.36 27.97
CA LEU A 938 16.60 -4.62 27.66
C LEU A 938 16.72 -5.46 26.39
N LEU A 939 17.82 -5.32 25.66
CA LEU A 939 18.21 -6.19 24.55
C LEU A 939 19.27 -7.21 25.03
N ASP A 940 18.96 -8.50 24.95
CA ASP A 940 19.87 -9.60 25.30
C ASP A 940 20.34 -10.30 24.02
N ALA A 941 21.63 -10.20 23.70
CA ALA A 941 22.19 -10.75 22.47
C ALA A 941 23.65 -11.19 22.63
N GLY A 942 23.95 -12.45 22.27
CA GLY A 942 25.31 -12.97 22.19
C GLY A 942 26.12 -12.83 23.49
N GLY A 943 25.48 -13.09 24.64
CA GLY A 943 26.11 -12.97 25.96
C GLY A 943 26.28 -11.54 26.48
N ILE A 944 25.71 -10.52 25.81
CA ILE A 944 25.72 -9.13 26.24
C ILE A 944 24.28 -8.66 26.47
N THR A 945 24.05 -8.00 27.61
CA THR A 945 22.77 -7.39 27.96
C THR A 945 22.89 -5.88 27.86
N TYR A 946 22.08 -5.28 26.99
CA TYR A 946 21.95 -3.83 26.82
C TYR A 946 20.72 -3.36 27.60
N PRO A 947 20.86 -2.82 28.82
CA PRO A 947 19.74 -2.51 29.69
C PRO A 947 18.97 -1.26 29.26
N PHE A 948 19.43 -0.55 28.24
CA PHE A 948 18.76 0.63 27.73
C PHE A 948 18.81 0.64 26.20
N ALA A 949 17.67 0.25 25.61
CA ALA A 949 17.53 0.09 24.17
C ALA A 949 16.13 0.53 23.68
N PRO A 950 15.77 1.83 23.80
CA PRO A 950 14.44 2.32 23.43
C PRO A 950 14.16 2.11 21.95
N PHE A 951 12.96 1.62 21.65
CA PHE A 951 12.52 1.28 20.30
C PHE A 951 11.08 1.72 20.04
N ASN A 952 10.72 1.86 18.77
CA ASN A 952 9.35 2.13 18.35
C ASN A 952 8.93 1.31 17.13
N GLY A 953 7.62 1.09 17.05
CA GLY A 953 6.89 0.81 15.81
C GLY A 953 5.85 1.89 15.59
N TRP A 954 4.68 1.52 15.12
CA TRP A 954 3.47 2.34 15.11
C TRP A 954 2.36 1.64 15.90
N PHE A 955 1.35 2.41 16.31
CA PHE A 955 0.22 1.87 17.08
C PHE A 955 -0.64 0.92 16.24
N MET A 956 -1.21 -0.07 16.92
CA MET A 956 -2.46 -0.72 16.53
C MET A 956 -3.64 -0.01 17.22
N ASN A 957 -4.73 0.24 16.50
CA ASN A 957 -5.89 1.01 16.97
C ASN A 957 -6.44 0.58 18.35
N THR A 958 -6.44 -0.74 18.63
CA THR A 958 -6.96 -1.30 19.87
C THR A 958 -6.08 -1.03 21.09
N GLU A 959 -4.79 -0.73 20.92
CA GLU A 959 -3.92 -0.30 22.02
C GLU A 959 -4.44 1.01 22.64
N ILE A 960 -4.90 1.93 21.79
CA ILE A 960 -5.42 3.23 22.22
C ILE A 960 -6.85 3.07 22.73
N ALA A 961 -7.75 2.59 21.88
CA ALA A 961 -9.19 2.60 22.17
C ALA A 961 -9.56 1.57 23.26
N ALA A 962 -9.07 0.34 23.15
CA ALA A 962 -9.53 -0.77 24.00
C ALA A 962 -8.70 -0.97 25.27
N ARG A 963 -7.47 -0.46 25.30
CA ARG A 963 -6.59 -0.59 26.48
C ARG A 963 -6.42 0.76 27.16
N ASN A 964 -5.79 1.71 26.48
CA ASN A 964 -5.40 2.97 27.09
C ASN A 964 -6.59 3.81 27.55
N LEU A 965 -7.62 3.96 26.72
CA LEU A 965 -8.76 4.83 27.03
C LEU A 965 -9.86 4.16 27.87
N THR A 966 -9.92 2.83 27.90
CA THR A 966 -11.10 2.11 28.42
C THR A 966 -10.82 1.06 29.50
N ASP A 967 -9.58 0.57 29.68
CA ASP A 967 -9.29 -0.32 30.80
C ASP A 967 -9.58 0.40 32.14
N HIS A 968 -10.19 -0.31 33.10
CA HIS A 968 -10.56 0.23 34.42
C HIS A 968 -9.37 0.71 35.26
N ASN A 969 -8.17 0.20 35.00
CA ASN A 969 -6.93 0.62 35.64
C ASN A 969 -6.15 1.67 34.82
N ARG A 970 -6.78 2.20 33.76
CA ARG A 970 -6.29 3.28 32.89
C ARG A 970 -7.33 4.41 32.91
N TYR A 971 -7.64 5.04 31.78
CA TYR A 971 -8.54 6.21 31.77
C TYR A 971 -10.02 5.88 32.07
N ASP A 972 -10.47 4.63 31.95
CA ASP A 972 -11.83 4.17 32.28
C ASP A 972 -12.97 5.00 31.62
N LEU A 973 -12.79 5.43 30.37
CA LEU A 973 -13.71 6.39 29.71
C LEU A 973 -14.91 5.75 29.01
N LEU A 974 -15.07 4.43 29.04
CA LEU A 974 -16.07 3.74 28.19
C LEU A 974 -17.50 4.24 28.41
N LYS A 975 -17.90 4.49 29.68
CA LYS A 975 -19.21 5.05 30.03
C LYS A 975 -19.41 6.48 29.53
N ALA A 976 -18.40 7.32 29.69
CA ALA A 976 -18.44 8.71 29.24
C ALA A 976 -18.50 8.79 27.71
N VAL A 977 -17.77 7.90 27.02
CA VAL A 977 -17.83 7.76 25.56
C VAL A 977 -19.21 7.31 25.11
N ALA A 978 -19.81 6.32 25.76
CA ALA A 978 -21.16 5.84 25.44
C ALA A 978 -22.21 6.95 25.60
N GLU A 979 -22.14 7.73 26.68
CA GLU A 979 -23.02 8.89 26.90
C GLU A 979 -22.80 9.96 25.82
N ALA A 980 -21.55 10.31 25.53
CA ALA A 980 -21.21 11.29 24.50
C ALA A 980 -21.61 10.83 23.09
N MET A 981 -21.79 9.54 22.86
CA MET A 981 -22.26 8.96 21.60
C MET A 981 -23.77 8.69 21.59
N GLY A 982 -24.49 9.05 22.65
CA GLY A 982 -25.96 8.92 22.72
C GLY A 982 -26.45 7.49 22.88
N LEU A 983 -25.64 6.59 23.45
CA LEU A 983 -26.02 5.20 23.72
C LEU A 983 -26.76 5.07 25.05
N ASP A 984 -27.83 4.27 25.07
CA ASP A 984 -28.57 3.94 26.30
C ASP A 984 -27.79 2.92 27.14
N GLN A 985 -27.39 3.32 28.36
CA GLN A 985 -26.58 2.51 29.29
C GLN A 985 -27.44 1.79 30.35
N ARG A 986 -28.77 1.90 30.30
CA ARG A 986 -29.66 1.34 31.34
C ARG A 986 -29.76 -0.19 31.29
N ASN A 987 -29.47 -0.78 30.13
CA ASN A 987 -29.64 -2.21 29.90
C ASN A 987 -28.40 -2.79 29.20
N GLU A 988 -27.64 -3.61 29.93
CA GLU A 988 -26.45 -4.29 29.41
C GLU A 988 -26.75 -5.17 28.18
N ARG A 989 -27.99 -5.67 28.03
CA ARG A 989 -28.38 -6.48 26.87
C ARG A 989 -28.45 -5.70 25.56
N ASP A 990 -28.43 -4.37 25.62
CA ASP A 990 -28.37 -3.51 24.44
C ASP A 990 -26.93 -3.42 23.88
N LEU A 991 -25.96 -4.07 24.55
CA LEU A 991 -24.56 -4.15 24.15
C LEU A 991 -23.92 -2.77 23.99
N TRP A 992 -24.26 -1.85 24.88
CA TRP A 992 -23.80 -0.46 24.80
C TRP A 992 -22.29 -0.37 24.98
N GLN A 993 -21.68 -1.24 25.81
CA GLN A 993 -20.23 -1.32 26.01
C GLN A 993 -19.52 -1.70 24.70
N ASP A 994 -19.99 -2.76 24.04
CA ASP A 994 -19.45 -3.24 22.75
C ASP A 994 -19.61 -2.17 21.67
N LYS A 995 -20.79 -1.55 21.57
CA LYS A 995 -21.06 -0.46 20.61
C LYS A 995 -20.15 0.73 20.83
N ALA A 996 -20.06 1.22 22.07
CA ALA A 996 -19.19 2.34 22.44
C ALA A 996 -17.73 2.05 22.11
N LEU A 997 -17.26 0.84 22.40
CA LEU A 997 -15.89 0.42 22.13
C LEU A 997 -15.59 0.37 20.62
N ILE A 998 -16.52 -0.15 19.80
CA ILE A 998 -16.37 -0.17 18.34
C ILE A 998 -16.35 1.26 17.78
N MET A 999 -17.27 2.11 18.23
CA MET A 999 -17.33 3.52 17.79
C MET A 999 -16.08 4.32 18.20
N LEU A 1000 -15.51 4.03 19.38
CA LEU A 1000 -14.24 4.63 19.80
C LEU A 1000 -13.07 4.18 18.92
N ASN A 1001 -13.02 2.90 18.53
CA ASN A 1001 -12.02 2.41 17.59
C ASN A 1001 -12.15 3.10 16.22
N GLU A 1002 -13.36 3.31 15.72
CA GLU A 1002 -13.63 4.08 14.50
C GLU A 1002 -13.11 5.52 14.62
N ALA A 1003 -13.40 6.20 15.75
CA ALA A 1003 -12.91 7.55 16.00
C ALA A 1003 -11.38 7.63 16.02
N VAL A 1004 -10.71 6.65 16.63
CA VAL A 1004 -9.24 6.59 16.67
C VAL A 1004 -8.67 6.44 15.26
N ILE A 1005 -9.15 5.47 14.47
CA ILE A 1005 -8.67 5.23 13.10
C ILE A 1005 -8.85 6.49 12.25
N ALA A 1006 -10.07 7.03 12.19
CA ALA A 1006 -10.38 8.19 11.37
C ALA A 1006 -9.56 9.44 11.78
N SER A 1007 -9.22 9.58 13.06
CA SER A 1007 -8.44 10.71 13.56
C SER A 1007 -6.96 10.59 13.18
N TYR A 1008 -6.38 9.39 13.24
CA TYR A 1008 -5.00 9.14 12.81
C TYR A 1008 -4.86 9.28 11.29
N ASP A 1009 -5.81 8.77 10.51
CA ASP A 1009 -5.85 8.94 9.05
C ASP A 1009 -5.92 10.43 8.68
N LYS A 1010 -6.81 11.18 9.34
CA LYS A 1010 -6.94 12.63 9.13
C LYS A 1010 -5.67 13.40 9.48
N ALA A 1011 -4.94 12.94 10.49
CA ALA A 1011 -3.68 13.56 10.90
C ALA A 1011 -2.49 13.15 10.02
N GLY A 1012 -2.67 12.22 9.07
CA GLY A 1012 -1.58 11.67 8.27
C GLY A 1012 -0.59 10.82 9.08
N VAL A 1013 -1.03 10.27 10.23
CA VAL A 1013 -0.18 9.50 11.14
C VAL A 1013 -0.46 8.01 10.97
N ARG A 1014 0.59 7.22 10.70
CA ARG A 1014 0.48 5.77 10.49
C ARG A 1014 -0.10 5.06 11.72
N LEU A 1015 -1.14 4.28 11.49
CA LEU A 1015 -1.82 3.41 12.46
C LEU A 1015 -2.16 2.09 11.75
N ALA A 1016 -2.04 0.96 12.44
CA ALA A 1016 -2.56 -0.32 11.96
C ALA A 1016 -3.94 -0.60 12.56
N ASP A 1017 -4.87 -1.12 11.76
CA ASP A 1017 -6.07 -1.74 12.31
C ASP A 1017 -5.78 -3.20 12.71
N HIS A 1018 -6.46 -3.64 13.77
CA HIS A 1018 -6.29 -4.97 14.34
C HIS A 1018 -6.67 -6.14 13.42
N HIS A 1019 -7.48 -5.94 12.37
CA HIS A 1019 -7.77 -7.03 11.43
C HIS A 1019 -6.59 -7.25 10.50
N ASN A 1020 -6.10 -6.20 9.84
CA ASN A 1020 -4.94 -6.31 8.95
C ASN A 1020 -3.67 -6.69 9.71
N ALA A 1021 -3.46 -6.17 10.93
CA ALA A 1021 -2.31 -6.56 11.76
C ALA A 1021 -2.27 -8.08 12.05
N THR A 1022 -3.43 -8.72 12.21
CA THR A 1022 -3.49 -10.18 12.41
C THR A 1022 -3.21 -10.97 11.14
N LEU A 1023 -3.55 -10.44 9.97
CA LEU A 1023 -3.22 -11.04 8.67
C LEU A 1023 -1.72 -10.90 8.37
N ASP A 1024 -1.13 -9.74 8.64
CA ASP A 1024 0.32 -9.52 8.56
C ASP A 1024 1.08 -10.52 9.43
N PHE A 1025 0.56 -10.81 10.63
CA PHE A 1025 1.16 -11.79 11.53
C PHE A 1025 1.04 -13.23 11.02
N VAL A 1026 -0.06 -13.59 10.34
CA VAL A 1026 -0.19 -14.88 9.66
C VAL A 1026 0.83 -15.01 8.54
N GLU A 1027 1.05 -13.94 7.75
CA GLU A 1027 2.08 -13.96 6.70
C GLU A 1027 3.50 -14.06 7.29
N PHE A 1028 3.77 -13.38 8.41
CA PHE A 1028 4.99 -13.59 9.17
C PHE A 1028 5.17 -15.06 9.57
N CYS A 1029 4.10 -15.72 10.06
CA CYS A 1029 4.18 -17.13 10.45
C CYS A 1029 4.52 -18.03 9.26
N ARG A 1030 3.90 -17.78 8.10
CA ARG A 1030 4.18 -18.48 6.85
C ARG A 1030 5.61 -18.25 6.37
N ALA A 1031 6.11 -17.02 6.44
CA ALA A 1031 7.48 -16.69 6.06
C ALA A 1031 8.52 -17.40 6.95
N GLU A 1032 8.26 -17.51 8.26
CA GLU A 1032 9.12 -18.24 9.19
C GLU A 1032 9.12 -19.75 8.92
N GLN A 1033 7.93 -20.33 8.71
CA GLN A 1033 7.78 -21.76 8.42
C GLN A 1033 8.40 -22.13 7.07
N ARG A 1034 8.23 -21.31 6.03
CA ARG A 1034 8.91 -21.48 4.72
C ARG A 1034 10.42 -21.48 4.82
N ALA A 1035 10.96 -20.79 5.82
CA ALA A 1035 12.38 -20.74 6.09
C ALA A 1035 12.83 -21.78 7.14
N GLY A 1036 12.00 -22.80 7.39
CA GLY A 1036 12.31 -23.95 8.24
C GLY A 1036 12.19 -23.69 9.74
N ARG A 1037 11.55 -22.59 10.16
CA ARG A 1037 11.58 -22.11 11.56
C ARG A 1037 10.21 -22.17 12.23
N GLU A 1038 10.23 -22.53 13.50
CA GLU A 1038 9.06 -22.51 14.37
C GLU A 1038 8.78 -21.08 14.86
N VAL A 1039 7.49 -20.71 14.91
CA VAL A 1039 7.06 -19.41 15.41
C VAL A 1039 6.65 -19.54 16.87
N PHE A 1040 7.23 -18.70 17.71
CA PHE A 1040 6.84 -18.60 19.11
C PHE A 1040 6.00 -17.35 19.35
N GLY A 1041 5.07 -17.47 20.32
CA GLY A 1041 4.10 -16.43 20.59
C GLY A 1041 3.40 -16.61 21.93
N GLU A 1042 3.08 -15.51 22.59
CA GLU A 1042 2.18 -15.47 23.72
C GLU A 1042 0.77 -15.16 23.19
N TRP A 1043 -0.06 -16.19 23.03
CA TRP A 1043 -1.36 -16.09 22.36
C TRP A 1043 -2.24 -14.93 22.88
N MET A 1044 -2.30 -14.74 24.20
CA MET A 1044 -3.08 -13.66 24.83
C MET A 1044 -2.62 -12.24 24.47
N TRP A 1045 -1.37 -12.08 24.02
CA TRP A 1045 -0.84 -10.80 23.55
C TRP A 1045 -1.01 -10.60 22.04
N LEU A 1046 -1.06 -11.69 21.28
CA LEU A 1046 -1.18 -11.64 19.82
C LEU A 1046 -2.63 -11.52 19.35
N VAL A 1047 -3.59 -12.07 20.09
CA VAL A 1047 -5.01 -11.91 19.79
C VAL A 1047 -5.50 -10.52 20.22
N PRO A 1048 -6.12 -9.74 19.32
CA PRO A 1048 -6.63 -8.42 19.68
C PRO A 1048 -7.67 -8.47 20.81
N PRO A 1049 -7.71 -7.45 21.70
CA PRO A 1049 -8.63 -7.40 22.83
C PRO A 1049 -10.10 -7.12 22.43
N VAL A 1050 -10.34 -6.79 21.16
CA VAL A 1050 -11.67 -6.53 20.59
C VAL A 1050 -11.84 -7.43 19.37
N SER A 1051 -13.06 -7.92 19.15
CA SER A 1051 -13.37 -8.79 18.00
C SER A 1051 -12.48 -10.04 17.92
N ALA A 1052 -12.03 -10.55 19.06
CA ALA A 1052 -11.01 -11.60 19.17
C ALA A 1052 -11.32 -12.83 18.30
N SER A 1053 -12.53 -13.37 18.36
CA SER A 1053 -12.94 -14.55 17.57
C SER A 1053 -13.02 -14.31 16.07
N LEU A 1054 -12.95 -13.06 15.61
CA LEU A 1054 -12.85 -12.69 14.20
C LEU A 1054 -11.39 -12.66 13.72
N SER A 1055 -10.42 -12.70 14.65
CA SER A 1055 -9.01 -12.83 14.31
C SER A 1055 -8.69 -14.28 13.94
N PRO A 1056 -7.91 -14.52 12.86
CA PRO A 1056 -7.41 -15.86 12.54
C PRO A 1056 -6.55 -16.44 13.68
N LEU A 1057 -5.93 -15.59 14.51
CA LEU A 1057 -5.05 -16.01 15.60
C LEU A 1057 -5.81 -16.63 16.78
N TYR A 1058 -7.13 -16.42 16.89
CA TYR A 1058 -7.93 -16.92 18.01
C TYR A 1058 -7.98 -18.45 18.07
N GLN A 1059 -7.98 -19.11 16.92
CA GLN A 1059 -8.23 -20.55 16.84
C GLN A 1059 -7.00 -21.41 17.16
N GLN A 1060 -5.79 -20.85 17.13
CA GLN A 1060 -4.56 -21.63 17.30
C GLN A 1060 -3.59 -21.00 18.31
N PRO A 1061 -3.30 -21.68 19.44
CA PRO A 1061 -2.31 -21.21 20.40
C PRO A 1061 -0.88 -21.41 19.87
N PHE A 1062 0.02 -20.52 20.29
CA PHE A 1062 1.44 -20.61 20.03
C PHE A 1062 2.18 -21.14 21.25
N ALA A 1063 3.30 -21.82 21.03
CA ALA A 1063 4.22 -22.12 22.11
C ALA A 1063 4.86 -20.80 22.58
N ASN A 1064 4.71 -20.47 23.86
CA ASN A 1064 5.31 -19.29 24.46
C ASN A 1064 6.75 -19.59 24.88
N ILE A 1065 7.67 -19.53 23.92
CA ILE A 1065 9.10 -19.76 24.12
C ILE A 1065 9.84 -18.49 23.75
N SER A 1066 10.72 -18.02 24.64
CA SER A 1066 11.64 -16.92 24.37
C SER A 1066 12.95 -17.47 23.82
N VAL A 1067 13.44 -16.85 22.74
CA VAL A 1067 14.70 -17.19 22.09
C VAL A 1067 15.55 -15.94 21.96
N LYS A 1068 16.87 -16.07 22.08
CA LYS A 1068 17.83 -14.97 21.90
C LYS A 1068 18.26 -14.81 20.43
N PRO A 1069 18.66 -13.61 19.97
CA PRO A 1069 18.52 -12.32 20.62
C PRO A 1069 17.08 -12.02 21.06
N ALA A 1070 16.88 -11.32 22.19
CA ALA A 1070 15.56 -11.10 22.76
C ALA A 1070 15.42 -9.72 23.39
N TYR A 1071 14.20 -9.17 23.36
CA TYR A 1071 13.81 -8.09 24.27
C TYR A 1071 13.23 -8.69 25.56
N ALA A 1072 13.75 -8.29 26.70
CA ALA A 1072 13.28 -8.77 28.00
C ALA A 1072 12.89 -7.62 28.91
N ARG A 1073 11.96 -7.89 29.84
CA ARG A 1073 11.60 -6.93 30.90
C ARG A 1073 12.70 -6.86 31.95
N GLN A 1074 12.81 -5.70 32.57
CA GLN A 1074 13.67 -5.44 33.71
C GLN A 1074 12.88 -4.68 34.78
N PRO A 1075 13.27 -4.78 36.06
CA PRO A 1075 12.65 -4.00 37.12
C PRO A 1075 12.81 -2.50 36.90
N ALA A 1076 11.77 -1.74 37.27
CA ALA A 1076 11.82 -0.29 37.30
C ALA A 1076 12.85 0.19 38.32
N ILE A 1077 13.82 0.98 37.88
CA ILE A 1077 14.97 1.40 38.69
C ILE A 1077 14.60 2.28 39.89
N TRP A 1078 13.44 2.95 39.82
CA TRP A 1078 12.93 3.82 40.88
C TRP A 1078 12.12 3.07 41.95
N THR A 1079 11.89 1.76 41.80
CA THR A 1079 11.12 0.95 42.78
C THR A 1079 11.97 0.19 43.79
N SER A 1080 13.28 0.02 43.55
CA SER A 1080 14.18 -0.53 44.56
C SER A 1080 14.37 0.50 45.67
N LYS A 1081 14.01 0.13 46.92
CA LYS A 1081 14.38 0.90 48.12
C LYS A 1081 15.83 1.34 47.98
N ALA A 1082 16.06 2.66 47.94
CA ALA A 1082 17.39 3.21 48.09
C ALA A 1082 18.04 2.55 49.32
N PRO A 1083 19.30 2.08 49.24
CA PRO A 1083 20.04 1.84 50.47
C PRO A 1083 19.93 3.12 51.30
N ALA A 1084 19.53 2.97 52.56
CA ALA A 1084 19.38 4.09 53.47
C ALA A 1084 20.61 4.98 53.34
N ALA A 1085 20.39 6.25 53.04
CA ALA A 1085 21.44 7.24 53.12
C ALA A 1085 21.94 7.21 54.58
N ASP A 1086 23.16 6.71 54.79
CA ASP A 1086 23.91 7.04 55.98
C ASP A 1086 24.10 8.57 55.96
N HIS A 1087 23.21 9.25 56.69
CA HIS A 1087 23.50 10.57 57.23
C HIS A 1087 24.61 10.41 58.30
N PRO A 1088 25.46 11.44 58.44
CA PRO A 1088 26.93 11.36 58.55
C PRO A 1088 27.53 10.43 59.60
#